data_AF-A0A225E979-F1
#
_entry.id   AF-A0A225E979-F1
#
_cell.length_a   1.000
_cell.length_b   1.000
_cell.length_c   1.000
_cell.angle_alpha   90.00
_cell.angle_beta   90.00
_cell.angle_gamma   90.00
#
_symmetry.space_group_name_H-M   'P 1'
#
loop_
_entity.id
_entity.type
_entity.pdbx_description
1 polymer ?
#
loop_
_entity_poly.entity_id
_entity_poly.type
_entity_poly.pdbx_seq_one_letter_code
_entity_poly.pdbx_strand_id
1 'polypeptide(L)'
;MTTPAWIKATGTTINKWLIGLTGKAATLDASGLSSAQTYVLPATGGTFTLDNLANTFTTSPQTIDIASASAKGLVVQAANGQTANLTEWQNYIGTAVASVDASGNVFGTGWTNEPDVIGGRLSASNEPYPNGDQIGVSTLYFVQYKGNQESLIYSGTTAKTLSASSSITLSLTGLTSGKLYDVFVYDNSGTKTLYLGPAWTNSSTRATGISTFDGIPYLTGDSTKRYVGTFQATGTTTTEDSLANRYVYDHNCPDYKATTNANRVTFNGLVDAGTSPFAQYAASGTYTGGNLFNNSNTFSGTNTFSNTNSFTATATFSPASTTTQGIIVKGVASQTGDLQEWKNSSNAVLASVSAAGVFTGVFSDMPLWTTSVTYAVGAQVRGSDGNWYRCQTSQSGNDPTADAGGNWLPSYIFNGFTLNVGSGQRFTTLQAALSFLAAAFAVANSTCTVQIANGTYTENVGIYGPLGGNVTIQGNVLNTSSVQIQVATSTEGLHIARDGLSVTLQYLTITKVTGSSLNDGVVMDTFSDLTISNCAVSNLAVGVYITAGRCEMVNAISISGCSNGVVVQEGAHVLINSSSATISSNGIGVNATIINGSIGIISAGITSNTTYGVAAGIGGKVSCNSVTFTSNATACYAVSGGDVSLSGCTFTTNTTNYSPALNTFGNNGGLVRG
;
A
#
# COMPACT_ATOMS: atom_id res chain seq x y z
N MET A 1 -75.07 -5.59 -73.61
CA MET A 1 -74.62 -5.79 -74.99
C MET A 1 -73.22 -6.41 -74.95
N THR A 2 -73.09 -7.62 -75.52
CA THR A 2 -71.90 -8.28 -76.11
C THR A 2 -70.50 -8.16 -75.43
N THR A 3 -69.99 -9.30 -74.96
CA THR A 3 -68.57 -9.65 -74.65
C THR A 3 -67.71 -9.79 -75.94
N PRO A 4 -66.36 -10.08 -75.97
CA PRO A 4 -65.38 -10.45 -74.90
C PRO A 4 -64.00 -9.68 -75.02
N ALA A 5 -62.92 -9.89 -74.23
CA ALA A 5 -62.03 -11.06 -74.27
C ALA A 5 -60.69 -10.97 -73.45
N TRP A 6 -60.41 -12.05 -72.69
CA TRP A 6 -59.10 -12.66 -72.29
C TRP A 6 -58.19 -11.86 -71.30
N ILE A 7 -57.65 -12.40 -70.19
CA ILE A 7 -57.15 -13.74 -69.87
C ILE A 7 -57.35 -14.03 -68.37
N LYS A 8 -57.82 -15.24 -68.06
CA LYS A 8 -57.81 -15.89 -66.74
C LYS A 8 -56.65 -16.88 -66.75
N ALA A 9 -55.69 -16.77 -65.82
CA ALA A 9 -54.69 -17.80 -65.60
C ALA A 9 -54.90 -18.44 -64.22
N THR A 10 -55.26 -19.71 -64.23
CA THR A 10 -55.32 -20.63 -63.09
C THR A 10 -54.12 -21.58 -63.18
N GLY A 11 -53.27 -21.62 -62.15
CA GLY A 11 -52.13 -22.55 -62.05
C GLY A 11 -50.83 -21.89 -61.58
N THR A 12 -50.14 -22.60 -60.68
CA THR A 12 -48.90 -22.26 -59.98
C THR A 12 -47.77 -21.68 -60.85
N THR A 13 -47.07 -20.70 -60.28
CA THR A 13 -45.80 -20.10 -60.75
C THR A 13 -45.88 -19.17 -61.97
N ILE A 14 -46.26 -17.91 -61.75
CA ILE A 14 -45.85 -16.82 -62.66
C ILE A 14 -44.47 -16.35 -62.22
N ASN A 15 -43.45 -17.02 -62.73
CA ASN A 15 -42.11 -16.49 -62.76
C ASN A 15 -42.09 -15.24 -63.64
N LYS A 16 -41.64 -14.12 -63.06
CA LYS A 16 -40.92 -13.03 -63.72
C LYS A 16 -41.51 -12.59 -65.08
N TRP A 17 -42.60 -11.83 -65.04
CA TRP A 17 -42.75 -10.75 -66.02
C TRP A 17 -42.17 -9.49 -65.39
N LEU A 18 -40.93 -9.21 -65.78
CA LEU A 18 -40.38 -7.87 -65.70
C LEU A 18 -41.26 -7.02 -66.64
N ILE A 19 -42.33 -6.44 -66.10
CA ILE A 19 -43.04 -5.39 -66.82
C ILE A 19 -42.11 -4.18 -66.72
N GLY A 20 -41.29 -4.00 -67.76
CA GLY A 20 -40.56 -2.77 -67.99
C GLY A 20 -41.55 -1.65 -68.28
N LEU A 21 -42.14 -1.08 -67.23
CA LEU A 21 -42.86 0.19 -67.30
C LEU A 21 -41.86 1.29 -66.95
N THR A 22 -41.13 1.75 -67.97
CA THR A 22 -40.40 3.01 -67.88
C THR A 22 -41.44 4.12 -67.78
N GLY A 23 -41.57 4.72 -66.60
CA GLY A 23 -42.25 6.00 -66.42
C GLY A 23 -43.78 5.97 -66.40
N LYS A 24 -44.39 5.26 -65.45
CA LYS A 24 -45.64 5.72 -64.77
C LYS A 24 -45.94 4.80 -63.60
N ALA A 25 -46.26 5.39 -62.44
CA ALA A 25 -46.61 4.67 -61.22
C ALA A 25 -47.75 3.68 -61.49
N ALA A 26 -47.47 2.39 -61.35
CA ALA A 26 -48.49 1.36 -61.26
C ALA A 26 -48.95 1.32 -59.81
N THR A 27 -50.18 1.76 -59.54
CA THR A 27 -50.84 1.57 -58.25
C THR A 27 -51.21 0.09 -58.15
N LEU A 28 -50.46 -0.70 -57.38
CA LEU A 28 -50.89 -2.05 -57.00
C LEU A 28 -51.92 -1.94 -55.88
N ASP A 29 -53.15 -2.38 -56.13
CA ASP A 29 -54.15 -2.64 -55.09
C ASP A 29 -53.67 -3.82 -54.24
N ALA A 30 -53.29 -3.54 -52.99
CA ALA A 30 -52.69 -4.48 -52.06
C ALA A 30 -53.71 -5.15 -51.13
N SER A 31 -54.99 -5.17 -51.47
CA SER A 31 -56.06 -5.73 -50.63
C SER A 31 -56.07 -7.26 -50.48
N GLY A 32 -55.08 -7.98 -51.01
CA GLY A 32 -55.04 -9.46 -51.00
C GLY A 32 -53.70 -10.15 -50.75
N LEU A 33 -52.66 -9.46 -50.26
CA LEU A 33 -51.31 -10.04 -50.16
C LEU A 33 -50.86 -10.26 -48.69
N SER A 34 -50.63 -11.52 -48.34
CA SER A 34 -50.18 -11.97 -47.02
C SER A 34 -48.77 -11.49 -46.69
N SER A 35 -48.61 -11.04 -45.44
CA SER A 35 -47.41 -10.50 -44.78
C SER A 35 -46.09 -11.22 -45.08
N ALA A 36 -45.34 -10.72 -46.06
CA ALA A 36 -43.88 -10.61 -46.07
C ALA A 36 -43.42 -10.18 -47.49
N GLN A 37 -43.31 -8.87 -47.72
CA GLN A 37 -42.48 -8.36 -48.81
C GLN A 37 -41.46 -7.37 -48.27
N THR A 38 -40.18 -7.69 -48.47
CA THR A 38 -39.05 -6.78 -48.29
C THR A 38 -39.13 -5.72 -49.39
N TYR A 39 -39.50 -4.49 -49.04
CA TYR A 39 -39.51 -3.37 -49.98
C TYR A 39 -38.10 -2.77 -50.07
N VAL A 40 -37.31 -3.20 -51.07
CA VAL A 40 -36.02 -2.57 -51.36
C VAL A 40 -36.28 -1.35 -52.24
N LEU A 41 -36.15 -0.16 -51.65
CA LEU A 41 -36.19 1.11 -52.40
C LEU A 41 -35.00 1.19 -53.38
N PRO A 42 -35.16 1.79 -54.57
CA PRO A 42 -34.03 2.14 -55.41
C PRO A 42 -33.16 3.16 -54.67
N ALA A 43 -31.84 3.01 -54.74
CA ALA A 43 -30.83 3.73 -53.97
C ALA A 43 -30.70 5.25 -54.29
N THR A 44 -31.76 5.91 -54.74
CA THR A 44 -31.72 7.34 -55.09
C THR A 44 -33.06 8.02 -54.80
N GLY A 45 -33.16 8.66 -53.63
CA GLY A 45 -33.99 9.85 -53.40
C GLY A 45 -35.51 9.73 -53.45
N GLY A 46 -36.10 8.53 -53.36
CA GLY A 46 -37.56 8.37 -53.33
C GLY A 46 -38.19 8.72 -51.98
N THR A 47 -39.17 9.62 -51.97
CA THR A 47 -40.03 9.88 -50.80
C THR A 47 -40.95 8.68 -50.57
N PHE A 48 -40.98 8.11 -49.36
CA PHE A 48 -41.91 7.03 -48.99
C PHE A 48 -43.16 7.65 -48.37
N THR A 49 -44.26 7.66 -49.12
CA THR A 49 -45.57 8.16 -48.65
C THR A 49 -46.38 6.99 -48.11
N LEU A 50 -46.62 6.96 -46.79
CA LEU A 50 -47.61 6.06 -46.18
C LEU A 50 -48.94 6.80 -46.14
N ASP A 51 -49.89 6.43 -46.99
CA ASP A 51 -51.21 7.05 -47.02
C ASP A 51 -52.04 6.67 -45.77
N ASN A 52 -52.32 7.68 -44.95
CA ASN A 52 -53.44 7.83 -44.01
C ASN A 52 -53.78 6.65 -43.05
N LEU A 53 -52.88 5.69 -42.87
CA LEU A 53 -53.02 4.56 -41.95
C LEU A 53 -52.04 4.72 -40.78
N ALA A 54 -52.52 4.47 -39.56
CA ALA A 54 -51.69 4.49 -38.36
C ALA A 54 -50.55 3.49 -38.49
N ASN A 55 -49.31 3.97 -38.39
CA ASN A 55 -48.13 3.11 -38.43
C ASN A 55 -47.74 2.73 -37.00
N THR A 56 -47.75 1.44 -36.68
CA THR A 56 -47.40 0.92 -35.34
C THR A 56 -46.11 0.11 -35.41
N PHE A 57 -45.05 0.60 -34.78
CA PHE A 57 -43.79 -0.13 -34.63
C PHE A 57 -43.83 -0.97 -33.34
N THR A 58 -43.93 -2.30 -33.46
CA THR A 58 -44.27 -3.17 -32.33
C THR A 58 -43.09 -3.83 -31.61
N THR A 59 -41.87 -3.74 -32.14
CA THR A 59 -40.68 -4.32 -31.47
C THR A 59 -39.39 -3.55 -31.81
N SER A 60 -38.56 -3.30 -30.79
CA SER A 60 -37.21 -2.68 -30.83
C SER A 60 -37.16 -1.14 -30.99
N PRO A 61 -36.08 -0.47 -30.49
CA PRO A 61 -35.85 0.96 -30.71
C PRO A 61 -35.81 1.31 -32.19
N GLN A 62 -36.46 2.41 -32.57
CA GLN A 62 -36.36 2.97 -33.92
C GLN A 62 -35.23 4.00 -33.95
N THR A 63 -34.18 3.73 -34.70
CA THR A 63 -33.04 4.65 -34.89
C THR A 63 -33.18 5.36 -36.24
N ILE A 64 -33.05 6.69 -36.25
CA ILE A 64 -33.00 7.49 -37.47
C ILE A 64 -31.53 7.88 -37.72
N ASP A 65 -30.88 7.20 -38.67
CA ASP A 65 -29.53 7.53 -39.09
C ASP A 65 -29.55 8.65 -40.14
N ILE A 66 -28.81 9.73 -39.89
CA ILE A 66 -28.67 10.85 -40.82
C ILE A 66 -27.36 10.73 -41.61
N ALA A 67 -27.45 10.85 -42.93
CA ALA A 67 -26.30 10.66 -43.83
C ALA A 67 -25.26 11.79 -43.76
N SER A 68 -25.61 12.96 -43.19
CA SER A 68 -24.69 14.09 -42.99
C SER A 68 -25.15 15.00 -41.85
N ALA A 69 -24.22 15.78 -41.29
CA ALA A 69 -24.52 16.78 -40.26
C ALA A 69 -25.43 17.93 -40.73
N SER A 70 -25.58 18.12 -42.04
CA SER A 70 -26.48 19.14 -42.62
C SER A 70 -27.87 18.60 -42.96
N ALA A 71 -28.09 17.29 -42.88
CA ALA A 71 -29.38 16.67 -43.15
C ALA A 71 -30.31 16.76 -41.92
N LYS A 72 -31.58 17.09 -42.16
CA LYS A 72 -32.63 17.00 -41.13
C LYS A 72 -33.05 15.53 -41.00
N GLY A 73 -32.92 14.95 -39.80
CA GLY A 73 -33.26 13.53 -39.58
C GLY A 73 -34.75 13.23 -39.54
N LEU A 74 -35.51 14.02 -38.77
CA LEU A 74 -36.97 13.94 -38.70
C LEU A 74 -37.55 15.33 -38.86
N VAL A 75 -38.52 15.48 -39.76
CA VAL A 75 -39.32 16.70 -39.91
C VAL A 75 -40.77 16.34 -39.60
N VAL A 76 -41.29 16.85 -38.49
CA VAL A 76 -42.70 16.77 -38.13
C VAL A 76 -43.33 18.10 -38.51
N GLN A 77 -44.29 18.08 -39.41
CA GLN A 77 -44.97 19.29 -39.90
C GLN A 77 -46.47 19.18 -39.69
N ALA A 78 -47.07 20.27 -39.22
CA ALA A 78 -48.52 20.37 -39.06
C ALA A 78 -49.23 20.23 -40.41
N ALA A 79 -50.35 19.51 -40.42
CA ALA A 79 -51.32 19.67 -41.49
C ALA A 79 -51.98 21.06 -41.41
N ASN A 80 -52.48 21.55 -42.55
CA ASN A 80 -53.24 22.80 -42.56
C ASN A 80 -54.48 22.66 -41.66
N GLY A 81 -54.61 23.51 -40.64
CA GLY A 81 -55.70 23.45 -39.67
C GLY A 81 -55.57 22.35 -38.62
N GLN A 82 -54.38 21.80 -38.39
CA GLN A 82 -54.10 20.84 -37.33
C GLN A 82 -54.54 21.40 -35.95
N THR A 83 -55.34 20.64 -35.21
CA THR A 83 -55.78 21.00 -33.85
C THR A 83 -55.19 20.10 -32.76
N ALA A 84 -54.69 18.92 -33.11
CA ALA A 84 -54.01 18.02 -32.19
C ALA A 84 -52.50 18.27 -32.16
N ASN A 85 -51.84 17.84 -31.09
CA ASN A 85 -50.40 17.98 -30.90
C ASN A 85 -49.59 17.36 -32.06
N LEU A 86 -48.48 17.99 -32.42
CA LEU A 86 -47.57 17.53 -33.47
C LEU A 86 -46.81 16.27 -33.05
N THR A 87 -46.42 16.21 -31.77
CA THR A 87 -45.79 15.05 -31.16
C THR A 87 -46.23 14.97 -29.69
N GLU A 88 -46.45 13.76 -29.19
CA GLU A 88 -46.67 13.50 -27.77
C GLU A 88 -45.76 12.39 -27.27
N TRP A 89 -45.18 12.58 -26.09
CA TRP A 89 -44.56 11.50 -25.32
C TRP A 89 -45.59 11.01 -24.33
N GLN A 90 -46.01 9.75 -24.45
CA GLN A 90 -47.04 9.16 -23.61
C GLN A 90 -46.46 8.07 -22.70
N ASN A 91 -47.08 7.86 -21.54
CA ASN A 91 -46.80 6.70 -20.69
C ASN A 91 -47.51 5.44 -21.21
N TYR A 92 -47.30 4.29 -20.55
CA TYR A 92 -47.85 3.00 -20.99
C TYR A 92 -49.38 2.90 -20.99
N ILE A 93 -50.09 3.88 -20.40
CA ILE A 93 -51.56 3.96 -20.39
C ILE A 93 -52.10 5.04 -21.34
N GLY A 94 -51.24 5.66 -22.17
CA GLY A 94 -51.63 6.63 -23.19
C GLY A 94 -51.82 8.07 -22.71
N THR A 95 -51.38 8.40 -21.49
CA THR A 95 -51.38 9.79 -21.00
C THR A 95 -50.15 10.52 -21.51
N ALA A 96 -50.31 11.68 -22.16
CA ALA A 96 -49.21 12.53 -22.56
C ALA A 96 -48.47 13.11 -21.34
N VAL A 97 -47.18 12.80 -21.20
CA VAL A 97 -46.26 13.34 -20.17
C VAL A 97 -45.48 14.56 -20.69
N ALA A 98 -45.38 14.70 -22.00
CA ALA A 98 -44.90 15.89 -22.70
C ALA A 98 -45.53 15.97 -24.09
N SER A 99 -45.62 17.16 -24.67
CA SER A 99 -46.15 17.36 -26.02
C SER A 99 -45.53 18.56 -26.72
N VAL A 100 -45.63 18.57 -28.04
CA VAL A 100 -45.47 19.75 -28.87
C VAL A 100 -46.84 20.05 -29.47
N ASP A 101 -47.43 21.21 -29.15
CA ASP A 101 -48.76 21.55 -29.66
C ASP A 101 -48.75 21.85 -31.17
N ALA A 102 -49.95 22.03 -31.74
CA ALA A 102 -50.12 22.35 -33.16
C ALA A 102 -49.41 23.64 -33.62
N SER A 103 -49.07 24.53 -32.68
CA SER A 103 -48.34 25.79 -32.93
C SER A 103 -46.82 25.66 -32.72
N GLY A 104 -46.34 24.52 -32.23
CA GLY A 104 -44.93 24.25 -31.97
C GLY A 104 -44.46 24.57 -30.54
N ASN A 105 -45.38 24.86 -29.60
CA ASN A 105 -45.02 25.08 -28.20
C ASN A 105 -44.75 23.74 -27.50
N VAL A 106 -43.71 23.70 -26.65
CA VAL A 106 -43.32 22.48 -25.92
C VAL A 106 -43.91 22.51 -24.51
N PHE A 107 -44.61 21.44 -24.11
CA PHE A 107 -45.16 21.23 -22.78
C PHE A 107 -44.60 19.96 -22.15
N GLY A 108 -44.38 19.95 -20.85
CA GLY A 108 -43.95 18.73 -20.13
C GLY A 108 -43.94 18.90 -18.61
N THR A 109 -44.06 17.78 -17.89
CA THR A 109 -43.93 17.77 -16.43
C THR A 109 -42.47 18.05 -16.04
N GLY A 110 -42.20 19.23 -15.47
CA GLY A 110 -40.85 19.66 -15.06
C GLY A 110 -40.44 21.07 -15.51
N TRP A 111 -41.27 21.76 -16.29
CA TRP A 111 -41.07 23.19 -16.57
C TRP A 111 -41.62 24.03 -15.41
N THR A 112 -40.79 24.40 -14.45
CA THR A 112 -41.14 25.40 -13.45
C THR A 112 -41.09 26.78 -14.11
N ASN A 113 -42.25 27.34 -14.45
CA ASN A 113 -42.35 28.79 -14.55
C ASN A 113 -42.18 29.30 -13.12
N GLU A 114 -41.00 29.78 -12.74
CA GLU A 114 -40.79 30.44 -11.45
C GLU A 114 -41.75 31.64 -11.38
N PRO A 115 -42.80 31.62 -10.52
CA PRO A 115 -43.73 32.74 -10.43
C PRO A 115 -43.04 34.02 -9.91
N ASP A 116 -41.88 33.87 -9.25
CA ASP A 116 -41.12 34.93 -8.62
C ASP A 116 -40.02 35.57 -9.51
N VAL A 117 -40.39 35.98 -10.73
CA VAL A 117 -39.46 36.74 -11.59
C VAL A 117 -39.32 38.16 -11.05
N ILE A 118 -38.09 38.56 -10.73
CA ILE A 118 -37.73 39.95 -10.43
C ILE A 118 -36.42 40.32 -11.13
N GLY A 119 -36.52 41.28 -12.05
CA GLY A 119 -35.45 41.68 -12.96
C GLY A 119 -34.73 42.95 -12.51
N GLY A 120 -35.36 43.79 -11.71
CA GLY A 120 -34.80 45.06 -11.24
C GLY A 120 -34.17 45.02 -9.84
N ARG A 121 -33.45 46.10 -9.50
CA ARG A 121 -32.78 46.32 -8.21
C ARG A 121 -33.03 47.72 -7.69
N LEU A 122 -33.32 47.86 -6.41
CA LEU A 122 -33.35 49.15 -5.72
C LEU A 122 -31.92 49.67 -5.49
N SER A 123 -31.65 50.90 -5.92
CA SER A 123 -30.32 51.52 -5.87
C SER A 123 -30.39 53.01 -5.53
N ALA A 124 -29.32 53.50 -4.91
CA ALA A 124 -29.10 54.91 -4.62
C ALA A 124 -28.52 55.69 -5.83
N SER A 125 -28.21 55.01 -6.93
CA SER A 125 -27.76 55.61 -8.20
C SER A 125 -28.45 54.97 -9.40
N ASN A 126 -28.19 55.50 -10.59
CA ASN A 126 -28.71 54.96 -11.86
C ASN A 126 -28.06 53.63 -12.29
N GLU A 127 -27.16 53.06 -11.49
CA GLU A 127 -26.48 51.79 -11.75
C GLU A 127 -26.90 50.72 -10.71
N PRO A 128 -26.95 49.41 -11.07
CA PRO A 128 -27.28 48.33 -10.14
C PRO A 128 -26.25 48.17 -9.03
N TYR A 129 -25.00 48.57 -9.27
CA TYR A 129 -23.95 48.61 -8.25
C TYR A 129 -23.28 49.98 -8.31
N PRO A 130 -23.61 50.93 -7.40
CA PRO A 130 -22.88 52.18 -7.29
C PRO A 130 -21.38 51.91 -7.06
N ASN A 131 -20.52 52.58 -7.84
CA ASN A 131 -19.06 52.44 -7.81
C ASN A 131 -18.37 53.32 -6.76
N GLY A 132 -19.14 53.95 -5.87
CA GLY A 132 -18.66 54.79 -4.78
C GLY A 132 -19.79 55.19 -3.83
N ASP A 133 -19.44 55.90 -2.76
CA ASP A 133 -20.38 56.34 -1.72
C ASP A 133 -21.43 57.31 -2.27
N GLN A 134 -22.71 56.99 -2.07
CA GLN A 134 -23.84 57.82 -2.46
C GLN A 134 -24.40 58.52 -1.22
N ILE A 135 -23.99 59.76 -0.98
CA ILE A 135 -24.36 60.53 0.23
C ILE A 135 -25.40 61.60 -0.12
N GLY A 136 -26.45 61.74 0.69
CA GLY A 136 -27.45 62.81 0.52
C GLY A 136 -28.34 62.62 -0.72
N VAL A 137 -28.61 61.37 -1.09
CA VAL A 137 -29.34 60.98 -2.29
C VAL A 137 -30.81 61.40 -2.17
N SER A 138 -31.31 62.19 -3.11
CA SER A 138 -32.69 62.70 -3.14
C SER A 138 -33.63 61.90 -4.06
N THR A 139 -33.11 60.92 -4.80
CA THR A 139 -33.87 60.06 -5.72
C THR A 139 -33.36 58.64 -5.64
N LEU A 140 -34.26 57.69 -5.39
CA LEU A 140 -33.97 56.26 -5.53
C LEU A 140 -34.29 55.79 -6.94
N TYR A 141 -33.55 54.78 -7.39
CA TYR A 141 -33.71 54.17 -8.70
C TYR A 141 -34.06 52.70 -8.52
N PHE A 142 -34.99 52.21 -9.31
CA PHE A 142 -35.17 50.78 -9.54
C PHE A 142 -34.63 50.47 -10.93
N VAL A 143 -33.40 49.97 -10.94
CA VAL A 143 -32.57 49.80 -12.13
C VAL A 143 -32.65 48.38 -12.66
N GLN A 144 -32.53 48.23 -13.98
CA GLN A 144 -32.50 46.91 -14.60
C GLN A 144 -31.24 46.15 -14.18
N TYR A 145 -31.36 44.90 -13.76
CA TYR A 145 -30.24 44.11 -13.26
C TYR A 145 -30.15 42.69 -13.85
N LYS A 146 -31.10 41.81 -13.53
CA LYS A 146 -31.12 40.41 -14.01
C LYS A 146 -32.13 40.15 -15.13
N GLY A 147 -32.97 41.14 -15.43
CA GLY A 147 -33.99 41.08 -16.48
C GLY A 147 -34.80 42.37 -16.55
N ASN A 148 -35.71 42.49 -17.52
CA ASN A 148 -36.63 43.62 -17.65
C ASN A 148 -38.03 43.37 -17.05
N GLN A 149 -38.27 42.14 -16.60
CA GLN A 149 -39.57 41.62 -16.16
C GLN A 149 -39.69 41.61 -14.63
N GLU A 150 -40.83 42.04 -14.10
CA GLU A 150 -41.22 41.80 -12.69
C GLU A 150 -42.58 41.12 -12.64
N SER A 151 -42.72 40.07 -11.85
CA SER A 151 -44.03 39.53 -11.51
C SER A 151 -44.72 40.43 -10.50
N LEU A 152 -45.94 40.88 -10.82
CA LEU A 152 -46.86 41.60 -9.94
C LEU A 152 -48.09 40.73 -9.67
N ILE A 153 -48.75 40.89 -8.52
CA ILE A 153 -50.03 40.22 -8.27
C ILE A 153 -51.14 41.14 -8.81
N TYR A 154 -51.87 40.68 -9.83
CA TYR A 154 -52.83 41.51 -10.57
C TYR A 154 -54.27 41.44 -9.99
N SER A 155 -54.58 40.51 -9.08
CA SER A 155 -55.95 40.30 -8.59
C SER A 155 -56.05 39.50 -7.28
N GLY A 156 -54.99 39.50 -6.46
CA GLY A 156 -54.90 38.72 -5.22
C GLY A 156 -54.66 37.22 -5.38
N THR A 157 -54.78 36.67 -6.60
CA THR A 157 -54.63 35.22 -6.88
C THR A 157 -53.91 34.90 -8.19
N THR A 158 -53.46 35.89 -8.95
CA THR A 158 -52.80 35.68 -10.25
C THR A 158 -51.59 36.61 -10.40
N ALA A 159 -50.44 36.03 -10.76
CA ALA A 159 -49.23 36.77 -11.12
C ALA A 159 -49.28 37.24 -12.58
N LYS A 160 -48.94 38.50 -12.82
CA LYS A 160 -48.78 39.14 -14.14
C LYS A 160 -47.35 39.65 -14.25
N THR A 161 -46.67 39.35 -15.34
CA THR A 161 -45.33 39.90 -15.59
C THR A 161 -45.43 41.28 -16.24
N LEU A 162 -44.87 42.30 -15.59
CA LEU A 162 -44.75 43.66 -16.12
C LEU A 162 -43.31 43.92 -16.59
N SER A 163 -43.14 44.22 -17.87
CA SER A 163 -41.83 44.54 -18.45
C SER A 163 -41.60 46.05 -18.47
N ALA A 164 -40.36 46.51 -18.29
CA ALA A 164 -39.97 47.90 -18.52
C ALA A 164 -38.69 47.99 -19.36
N SER A 165 -38.63 48.97 -20.25
CA SER A 165 -37.47 49.19 -21.14
C SER A 165 -36.37 50.07 -20.54
N SER A 166 -36.58 50.64 -19.36
CA SER A 166 -35.63 51.53 -18.66
C SER A 166 -35.84 51.52 -17.15
N SER A 167 -34.84 52.01 -16.39
CA SER A 167 -34.93 52.24 -14.95
C SER A 167 -36.05 53.23 -14.61
N ILE A 168 -36.70 53.01 -13.46
CA ILE A 168 -37.74 53.90 -12.91
C ILE A 168 -37.24 54.55 -11.62
N THR A 169 -37.78 55.72 -11.27
CA THR A 169 -37.26 56.53 -10.16
C THR A 169 -38.33 56.86 -9.13
N LEU A 170 -37.87 57.17 -7.91
CA LEU A 170 -38.69 57.63 -6.80
C LEU A 170 -38.01 58.84 -6.16
N SER A 171 -38.64 60.01 -6.29
CA SER A 171 -38.19 61.23 -5.62
C SER A 171 -38.51 61.19 -4.12
N LEU A 172 -37.54 61.58 -3.30
CA LEU A 172 -37.65 61.55 -1.84
C LEU A 172 -38.13 62.91 -1.31
N THR A 173 -39.36 62.96 -0.79
CA THR A 173 -39.94 64.18 -0.20
C THR A 173 -40.81 63.85 1.00
N GLY A 174 -40.89 64.77 1.97
CA GLY A 174 -41.79 64.63 3.12
C GLY A 174 -41.39 63.51 4.11
N LEU A 175 -40.11 63.14 4.14
CA LEU A 175 -39.59 62.10 5.01
C LEU A 175 -39.33 62.63 6.43
N THR A 176 -39.37 61.73 7.40
CA THR A 176 -38.85 61.95 8.76
C THR A 176 -37.45 61.34 8.86
N SER A 177 -36.44 62.15 9.19
CA SER A 177 -35.05 61.69 9.35
C SER A 177 -34.96 60.56 10.40
N GLY A 178 -34.13 59.55 10.11
CA GLY A 178 -33.92 58.37 10.94
C GLY A 178 -35.00 57.28 10.82
N LYS A 179 -36.12 57.54 10.13
CA LYS A 179 -37.17 56.52 9.90
C LYS A 179 -36.87 55.65 8.68
N LEU A 180 -37.36 54.41 8.74
CA LEU A 180 -37.32 53.44 7.64
C LEU A 180 -38.59 53.54 6.79
N TYR A 181 -38.45 53.29 5.50
CA TYR A 181 -39.54 53.29 4.52
C TYR A 181 -39.40 52.09 3.58
N ASP A 182 -40.51 51.39 3.33
CA ASP A 182 -40.56 50.32 2.35
C ASP A 182 -40.89 50.88 0.96
N VAL A 183 -40.27 50.31 -0.07
CA VAL A 183 -40.48 50.69 -1.47
C VAL A 183 -41.13 49.51 -2.20
N PHE A 184 -42.13 49.84 -3.00
CA PHE A 184 -42.91 48.88 -3.77
C PHE A 184 -42.93 49.24 -5.24
N VAL A 185 -43.10 48.26 -6.12
CA VAL A 185 -43.40 48.43 -7.55
C VAL A 185 -44.84 48.04 -7.81
N TYR A 186 -45.54 48.81 -8.64
CA TYR A 186 -46.89 48.51 -9.08
C TYR A 186 -47.12 48.89 -10.55
N ASP A 187 -48.20 48.36 -11.12
CA ASP A 187 -48.68 48.68 -12.46
C ASP A 187 -49.57 49.93 -12.42
N ASN A 188 -49.07 51.06 -12.91
CA ASN A 188 -49.86 52.28 -13.08
C ASN A 188 -50.38 52.35 -14.52
N SER A 189 -51.48 51.65 -14.79
CA SER A 189 -52.15 51.63 -16.11
C SER A 189 -51.21 51.28 -17.27
N GLY A 190 -50.38 50.24 -17.09
CA GLY A 190 -49.41 49.73 -18.06
C GLY A 190 -47.98 50.22 -17.83
N THR A 191 -47.75 51.13 -16.88
CA THR A 191 -46.41 51.68 -16.58
C THR A 191 -45.89 51.24 -15.22
N LYS A 192 -44.71 50.62 -15.19
CA LYS A 192 -44.02 50.23 -13.95
C LYS A 192 -43.69 51.48 -13.13
N THR A 193 -44.22 51.58 -11.91
CA THR A 193 -44.08 52.78 -11.07
C THR A 193 -43.68 52.40 -9.64
N LEU A 194 -42.83 53.21 -9.01
CA LEU A 194 -42.46 53.04 -7.60
C LEU A 194 -43.48 53.70 -6.68
N TYR A 195 -43.78 53.03 -5.57
CA TYR A 195 -44.65 53.50 -4.49
C TYR A 195 -43.87 53.49 -3.19
N LEU A 196 -43.97 54.59 -2.44
CA LEU A 196 -43.35 54.73 -1.12
C LEU A 196 -44.38 54.37 -0.04
N GLY A 197 -44.05 53.37 0.77
CA GLY A 197 -44.84 53.01 1.94
C GLY A 197 -44.77 54.06 3.07
N PRO A 198 -45.67 53.98 4.07
CA PRO A 198 -45.62 54.85 5.22
C PRO A 198 -44.33 54.65 6.04
N ALA A 199 -43.93 55.69 6.79
CA ALA A 199 -42.80 55.61 7.72
C ALA A 199 -43.04 54.50 8.74
N TRP A 200 -42.02 53.67 9.00
CA TRP A 200 -42.09 52.67 10.06
C TRP A 200 -42.34 53.31 11.42
N THR A 201 -43.11 52.62 12.26
CA THR A 201 -43.42 53.08 13.61
C THR A 201 -42.14 53.22 14.44
N ASN A 202 -41.21 52.27 14.32
CA ASN A 202 -39.88 52.30 14.93
C ASN A 202 -38.88 51.44 14.12
N SER A 203 -37.63 51.34 14.57
CA SER A 203 -36.55 50.66 13.83
C SER A 203 -36.71 49.13 13.69
N SER A 204 -37.72 48.52 14.31
CA SER A 204 -38.02 47.09 14.19
C SER A 204 -39.48 46.79 13.80
N THR A 205 -40.34 47.80 13.70
CA THR A 205 -41.78 47.63 13.49
C THR A 205 -42.29 48.50 12.32
N ARG A 206 -42.82 47.85 11.29
CA ARG A 206 -43.44 48.50 10.13
C ARG A 206 -44.79 49.12 10.49
N ALA A 207 -45.15 50.21 9.81
CA ALA A 207 -46.49 50.80 9.90
C ALA A 207 -47.54 49.98 9.13
N THR A 208 -47.12 49.24 8.10
CA THR A 208 -47.97 48.28 7.36
C THR A 208 -47.14 47.05 7.02
N GLY A 209 -47.69 45.85 7.23
CA GLY A 209 -46.97 44.60 7.01
C GLY A 209 -46.71 44.30 5.53
N ILE A 210 -45.89 43.27 5.30
CA ILE A 210 -45.66 42.66 3.99
C ILE A 210 -46.23 41.24 4.06
N SER A 211 -47.04 40.84 3.08
CA SER A 211 -47.58 39.49 2.92
C SER A 211 -46.96 38.83 1.68
N THR A 212 -47.08 37.50 1.52
CA THR A 212 -46.53 36.77 0.37
C THR A 212 -47.60 35.90 -0.29
N PHE A 213 -47.55 35.79 -1.62
CA PHE A 213 -48.36 34.86 -2.42
C PHE A 213 -47.47 34.27 -3.51
N ASP A 214 -47.38 32.94 -3.59
CA ASP A 214 -46.49 32.20 -4.51
C ASP A 214 -45.05 32.75 -4.54
N GLY A 215 -44.51 33.11 -3.36
CA GLY A 215 -43.17 33.67 -3.21
C GLY A 215 -43.06 35.18 -3.46
N ILE A 216 -44.06 35.82 -4.07
CA ILE A 216 -44.04 37.25 -4.39
C ILE A 216 -44.44 38.06 -3.14
N PRO A 217 -43.57 38.93 -2.60
CA PRO A 217 -43.91 39.77 -1.45
C PRO A 217 -44.70 41.01 -1.88
N TYR A 218 -45.76 41.36 -1.14
CA TYR A 218 -46.65 42.48 -1.45
C TYR A 218 -47.11 43.25 -0.19
N LEU A 219 -47.61 44.47 -0.38
CA LEU A 219 -48.13 45.31 0.70
C LEU A 219 -49.39 44.69 1.33
N THR A 220 -49.38 44.41 2.63
CA THR A 220 -50.57 43.89 3.31
C THR A 220 -51.74 44.87 3.17
N GLY A 221 -52.86 44.40 2.62
CA GLY A 221 -54.05 45.21 2.30
C GLY A 221 -54.12 45.70 0.85
N ASP A 222 -53.04 45.57 0.06
CA ASP A 222 -53.02 45.88 -1.37
C ASP A 222 -52.00 45.00 -2.11
N SER A 223 -52.47 43.86 -2.63
CA SER A 223 -51.61 42.90 -3.33
C SER A 223 -51.02 43.42 -4.64
N THR A 224 -51.50 44.53 -5.19
CA THR A 224 -51.01 45.07 -6.46
C THR A 224 -49.61 45.71 -6.36
N LYS A 225 -49.11 45.90 -5.14
CA LYS A 225 -47.84 46.54 -4.83
C LYS A 225 -46.83 45.52 -4.36
N ARG A 226 -45.89 45.15 -5.23
CA ARG A 226 -44.81 44.22 -4.91
C ARG A 226 -43.69 44.91 -4.14
N TYR A 227 -43.24 44.31 -3.04
CA TYR A 227 -42.11 44.83 -2.25
C TYR A 227 -40.79 44.64 -3.01
N VAL A 228 -39.95 45.67 -3.05
CA VAL A 228 -38.65 45.64 -3.74
C VAL A 228 -37.47 46.00 -2.85
N GLY A 229 -37.71 46.64 -1.70
CA GLY A 229 -36.63 47.02 -0.78
C GLY A 229 -37.07 48.01 0.29
N THR A 230 -36.14 48.38 1.16
CA THR A 230 -36.35 49.33 2.26
C THR A 230 -35.19 50.31 2.29
N PHE A 231 -35.43 51.56 2.70
CA PHE A 231 -34.35 52.48 3.00
C PHE A 231 -34.56 53.29 4.29
N GLN A 232 -33.47 53.86 4.83
CA GLN A 232 -33.52 54.80 5.94
C GLN A 232 -33.30 56.24 5.46
N ALA A 233 -34.14 57.17 5.91
CA ALA A 233 -33.98 58.59 5.61
C ALA A 233 -32.86 59.21 6.44
N THR A 234 -31.96 59.96 5.80
CA THR A 234 -30.93 60.79 6.48
C THR A 234 -31.44 62.21 6.73
N GLY A 235 -32.41 62.67 5.95
CA GLY A 235 -33.04 63.99 6.04
C GLY A 235 -34.51 63.95 5.62
N THR A 236 -35.15 65.11 5.49
CA THR A 236 -36.55 65.20 5.04
C THR A 236 -36.74 64.91 3.55
N THR A 237 -35.65 64.89 2.78
CA THR A 237 -35.63 64.66 1.33
C THR A 237 -34.46 63.77 0.88
N THR A 238 -33.74 63.12 1.80
CA THR A 238 -32.48 62.43 1.48
C THR A 238 -32.31 61.08 2.16
N THR A 239 -31.52 60.20 1.54
CA THR A 239 -30.97 58.95 2.08
C THR A 239 -29.47 58.82 1.74
N GLU A 240 -28.84 57.69 2.05
CA GLU A 240 -27.46 57.39 1.65
C GLU A 240 -27.22 55.88 1.44
N ASP A 241 -26.30 55.52 0.54
CA ASP A 241 -25.68 54.19 0.43
C ASP A 241 -24.17 54.39 0.32
N SER A 242 -23.49 54.41 1.47
CA SER A 242 -22.05 54.59 1.59
C SER A 242 -21.40 53.42 2.34
N LEU A 243 -20.08 53.32 2.30
CA LEU A 243 -19.31 52.36 3.09
C LEU A 243 -19.54 52.53 4.60
N ALA A 244 -19.82 53.77 5.06
CA ALA A 244 -20.15 54.05 6.45
C ALA A 244 -21.59 53.64 6.79
N ASN A 245 -22.54 53.95 5.90
CA ASN A 245 -23.97 53.83 6.16
C ASN A 245 -24.67 53.18 4.94
N ARG A 246 -25.00 51.89 5.07
CA ARG A 246 -25.75 51.11 4.06
C ARG A 246 -27.25 51.24 4.28
N TYR A 247 -27.81 52.42 4.02
CA TYR A 247 -29.23 52.68 4.31
C TYR A 247 -30.18 52.33 3.17
N VAL A 248 -29.72 51.75 2.07
CA VAL A 248 -30.59 51.23 0.99
C VAL A 248 -30.45 49.72 0.92
N TYR A 249 -31.54 49.01 1.18
CA TYR A 249 -31.65 47.56 1.11
C TYR A 249 -32.49 47.15 -0.11
N ASP A 250 -31.93 46.25 -0.92
CA ASP A 250 -32.62 45.61 -2.04
C ASP A 250 -33.05 44.20 -1.65
N HIS A 251 -34.31 43.86 -1.93
CA HIS A 251 -34.87 42.57 -1.56
C HIS A 251 -34.33 41.40 -2.41
N ASN A 252 -33.97 41.66 -3.68
CA ASN A 252 -33.63 40.61 -4.66
C ASN A 252 -32.15 40.24 -4.69
N CYS A 253 -31.33 41.11 -4.12
CA CYS A 253 -29.92 40.95 -3.95
C CYS A 253 -29.55 41.47 -2.56
N PRO A 254 -29.82 40.68 -1.50
CA PRO A 254 -29.47 41.05 -0.13
C PRO A 254 -27.95 41.01 0.12
N ASP A 255 -27.14 40.96 -0.95
CA ASP A 255 -25.68 40.92 -0.92
C ASP A 255 -25.16 41.91 0.12
N TYR A 256 -24.63 41.30 1.18
CA TYR A 256 -24.14 41.96 2.37
C TYR A 256 -22.91 42.78 1.98
N LYS A 257 -23.11 44.02 1.54
CA LYS A 257 -22.01 44.96 1.31
C LYS A 257 -21.45 45.37 2.67
N ALA A 258 -20.52 44.56 3.19
CA ALA A 258 -19.92 44.71 4.51
C ALA A 258 -19.46 46.16 4.77
N THR A 259 -20.00 46.77 5.82
CA THR A 259 -19.48 48.02 6.38
C THR A 259 -18.38 47.69 7.38
N THR A 260 -17.27 48.41 7.32
CA THR A 260 -16.12 48.24 8.23
C THR A 260 -16.26 49.03 9.54
N ASN A 261 -17.40 49.67 9.80
CA ASN A 261 -17.60 50.46 11.02
C ASN A 261 -18.54 49.76 12.01
N ALA A 262 -18.01 49.58 13.21
CA ALA A 262 -18.57 48.86 14.35
C ALA A 262 -19.80 49.53 15.00
N ASN A 263 -20.83 49.81 14.22
CA ASN A 263 -22.15 50.15 14.74
C ASN A 263 -23.22 49.27 14.07
N ARG A 264 -23.21 47.98 14.46
CA ARG A 264 -24.36 47.10 14.23
C ARG A 264 -25.54 47.68 15.01
N VAL A 265 -26.42 48.41 14.34
CA VAL A 265 -27.85 48.28 14.64
C VAL A 265 -28.23 46.91 14.11
N THR A 266 -28.05 45.89 14.95
CA THR A 266 -28.73 44.61 14.77
C THR A 266 -30.21 44.91 14.57
N PHE A 267 -30.74 44.57 13.40
CA PHE A 267 -32.16 44.25 13.24
C PHE A 267 -32.43 42.96 14.03
N ASN A 268 -32.39 43.05 15.37
CA ASN A 268 -32.87 42.03 16.28
C ASN A 268 -34.38 42.15 16.29
N GLY A 269 -35.04 41.33 15.46
CA GLY A 269 -36.50 41.30 15.39
C GLY A 269 -37.13 40.43 14.30
N LEU A 270 -36.35 39.77 13.44
CA LEU A 270 -36.86 38.73 12.54
C LEU A 270 -35.97 37.49 12.60
N VAL A 271 -35.99 36.83 13.75
CA VAL A 271 -35.84 35.39 13.80
C VAL A 271 -37.08 34.89 14.52
N ASP A 272 -38.21 34.86 13.81
CA ASP A 272 -39.32 34.01 14.23
C ASP A 272 -39.09 32.62 13.63
N ALA A 273 -39.23 31.64 14.51
CA ALA A 273 -38.65 30.32 14.36
C ALA A 273 -39.48 29.44 13.42
N GLY A 274 -38.91 29.11 12.26
CA GLY A 274 -39.46 28.11 11.37
C GLY A 274 -38.83 28.21 9.99
N THR A 275 -37.96 27.25 9.66
CA THR A 275 -37.23 27.13 8.37
C THR A 275 -36.16 28.19 8.08
N SER A 276 -35.04 28.16 8.82
CA SER A 276 -33.77 28.62 8.26
C SER A 276 -33.06 27.43 7.59
N PRO A 277 -32.80 27.45 6.27
CA PRO A 277 -31.96 26.44 5.62
C PRO A 277 -30.45 26.70 5.85
N PHE A 278 -30.06 27.66 6.70
CA PHE A 278 -28.68 28.10 6.84
C PHE A 278 -27.90 27.37 7.93
N ALA A 279 -27.88 26.03 7.82
CA ALA A 279 -26.88 25.19 8.47
C ALA A 279 -26.25 24.20 7.48
N GLN A 280 -26.11 24.54 6.19
CA GLN A 280 -25.29 23.74 5.27
C GLN A 280 -24.96 24.47 3.96
N TYR A 281 -23.99 25.39 3.98
CA TYR A 281 -23.20 25.70 2.78
C TYR A 281 -21.78 26.06 3.24
N ALA A 282 -21.10 25.06 3.82
CA ALA A 282 -19.66 25.01 3.72
C ALA A 282 -19.34 24.82 2.23
N ALA A 283 -18.53 25.74 1.70
CA ALA A 283 -18.22 25.89 0.30
C ALA A 283 -17.89 24.57 -0.42
N SER A 284 -18.71 24.17 -1.40
CA SER A 284 -18.28 23.37 -2.55
C SER A 284 -17.75 24.31 -3.66
N GLY A 285 -16.93 25.28 -3.28
CA GLY A 285 -16.26 26.19 -4.19
C GLY A 285 -14.82 25.73 -4.38
N THR A 286 -14.49 25.30 -5.59
CA THR A 286 -13.10 25.15 -6.04
C THR A 286 -12.43 26.53 -6.00
N TYR A 287 -11.60 26.79 -4.99
CA TYR A 287 -10.78 27.99 -4.92
C TYR A 287 -9.57 27.85 -5.84
N THR A 288 -9.73 28.18 -7.12
CA THR A 288 -8.62 28.47 -8.05
C THR A 288 -8.25 29.95 -7.93
N GLY A 289 -7.35 30.26 -7.01
CA GLY A 289 -6.81 31.61 -6.84
C GLY A 289 -6.14 31.76 -5.48
N GLY A 290 -4.82 31.85 -5.47
CA GLY A 290 -4.00 31.88 -4.26
C GLY A 290 -4.34 33.03 -3.31
N ASN A 291 -4.00 32.78 -2.04
CA ASN A 291 -4.08 33.65 -0.85
C ASN A 291 -5.43 33.77 -0.14
N LEU A 292 -5.77 32.71 0.60
CA LEU A 292 -6.72 32.72 1.71
C LEU A 292 -6.28 31.77 2.84
N PHE A 293 -5.00 31.79 3.18
CA PHE A 293 -4.46 31.00 4.30
C PHE A 293 -3.55 31.86 5.17
N ASN A 294 -4.12 32.89 5.80
CA ASN A 294 -3.45 33.55 6.92
C ASN A 294 -3.78 32.79 8.22
N ASN A 295 -2.79 32.01 8.67
CA ASN A 295 -2.52 31.60 10.05
C ASN A 295 -3.74 31.28 10.96
N SER A 296 -4.02 29.99 11.12
CA SER A 296 -4.94 29.35 12.10
C SER A 296 -6.30 28.89 11.55
N ASN A 297 -6.29 27.93 10.62
CA ASN A 297 -7.48 27.16 10.32
C ASN A 297 -7.60 25.97 11.27
N THR A 298 -8.60 26.01 12.16
CA THR A 298 -9.07 24.82 12.89
C THR A 298 -10.11 24.14 12.01
N PHE A 299 -9.72 23.09 11.29
CA PHE A 299 -10.67 22.28 10.54
C PHE A 299 -11.33 21.28 11.51
N SER A 300 -12.64 21.44 11.76
CA SER A 300 -13.42 20.49 12.55
C SER A 300 -14.03 19.42 11.65
N GLY A 301 -13.87 18.13 11.98
CA GLY A 301 -14.44 17.00 11.24
C GLY A 301 -13.52 16.27 10.26
N THR A 302 -14.08 15.37 9.45
CA THR A 302 -13.34 14.59 8.43
C THR A 302 -13.05 15.47 7.22
N ASN A 303 -11.77 15.77 6.96
CA ASN A 303 -11.34 16.55 5.80
C ASN A 303 -10.79 15.61 4.73
N THR A 304 -11.41 15.59 3.55
CA THR A 304 -10.95 14.81 2.40
C THR A 304 -10.19 15.71 1.44
N PHE A 305 -8.90 15.45 1.27
CA PHE A 305 -8.06 16.14 0.28
C PHE A 305 -7.94 15.27 -0.98
N SER A 306 -8.39 15.77 -2.13
CA SER A 306 -8.54 14.98 -3.37
C SER A 306 -7.25 14.86 -4.22
N ASN A 307 -6.16 15.56 -3.87
CA ASN A 307 -4.92 15.63 -4.64
C ASN A 307 -3.68 15.50 -3.73
N THR A 308 -2.48 15.44 -4.32
CA THR A 308 -1.20 15.50 -3.60
C THR A 308 -1.14 16.73 -2.69
N ASN A 309 -1.03 16.51 -1.39
CA ASN A 309 -0.83 17.57 -0.42
C ASN A 309 0.65 17.71 -0.11
N SER A 310 1.20 18.91 -0.26
CA SER A 310 2.58 19.22 0.09
C SER A 310 2.61 20.19 1.27
N PHE A 311 3.22 19.76 2.37
CA PHE A 311 3.50 20.60 3.52
C PHE A 311 4.93 21.10 3.38
N THR A 312 5.12 22.42 3.20
CA THR A 312 6.45 23.05 3.06
C THR A 312 7.11 23.36 4.41
N ALA A 313 6.39 23.13 5.51
CA ALA A 313 6.84 23.25 6.89
C ALA A 313 6.34 22.04 7.72
N THR A 314 6.67 22.00 9.01
CA THR A 314 6.26 20.91 9.91
C THR A 314 4.73 20.76 10.00
N ALA A 315 4.24 19.55 9.75
CA ALA A 315 2.85 19.17 10.03
C ALA A 315 2.75 18.47 11.39
N THR A 316 1.95 19.02 12.30
CA THR A 316 1.71 18.44 13.64
C THR A 316 0.31 17.83 13.70
N PHE A 317 0.22 16.55 14.06
CA PHE A 317 -1.05 15.83 14.26
C PHE A 317 -1.25 15.58 15.76
N SER A 318 -2.19 16.29 16.38
CA SER A 318 -2.47 16.18 17.82
C SER A 318 -3.84 15.55 18.05
N PRO A 319 -3.93 14.30 18.53
CA PRO A 319 -5.21 13.68 18.83
C PRO A 319 -5.87 14.38 20.03
N ALA A 320 -7.19 14.56 19.98
CA ALA A 320 -7.95 15.23 21.04
C ALA A 320 -8.05 14.42 22.35
N SER A 321 -7.65 13.15 22.34
CA SER A 321 -7.63 12.27 23.51
C SER A 321 -6.58 11.15 23.35
N THR A 322 -6.26 10.46 24.44
CA THR A 322 -5.32 9.33 24.44
C THR A 322 -5.82 8.08 23.69
N THR A 323 -7.11 8.02 23.34
CA THR A 323 -7.72 6.88 22.64
C THR A 323 -7.93 7.12 21.15
N THR A 324 -7.71 8.36 20.67
CA THR A 324 -7.88 8.73 19.26
C THR A 324 -6.59 8.46 18.48
N GLN A 325 -6.67 7.70 17.38
CA GLN A 325 -5.52 7.51 16.49
C GLN A 325 -5.19 8.83 15.77
N GLY A 326 -3.94 9.31 15.89
CA GLY A 326 -3.53 10.60 15.31
C GLY A 326 -3.42 10.58 13.78
N ILE A 327 -2.86 9.51 13.20
CA ILE A 327 -2.75 9.30 11.76
C ILE A 327 -3.21 7.87 11.44
N ILE A 328 -4.03 7.73 10.40
CA ILE A 328 -4.42 6.44 9.83
C ILE A 328 -4.01 6.46 8.35
N VAL A 329 -3.06 5.60 7.97
CA VAL A 329 -2.63 5.42 6.58
C VAL A 329 -3.28 4.15 6.05
N LYS A 330 -4.08 4.26 4.98
CA LYS A 330 -4.75 3.13 4.33
C LYS A 330 -4.36 3.05 2.88
N GLY A 331 -4.00 1.86 2.42
CA GLY A 331 -3.80 1.61 1.01
C GLY A 331 -5.13 1.52 0.27
N VAL A 332 -5.11 1.91 -0.99
CA VAL A 332 -6.22 1.61 -1.92
C VAL A 332 -6.13 0.15 -2.39
N ALA A 333 -7.24 -0.41 -2.85
CA ALA A 333 -7.22 -1.74 -3.43
C ALA A 333 -6.19 -1.82 -4.56
N SER A 334 -5.38 -2.87 -4.56
CA SER A 334 -4.30 -3.11 -5.53
C SER A 334 -3.15 -2.09 -5.53
N GLN A 335 -2.93 -1.35 -4.43
CA GLN A 335 -1.72 -0.54 -4.28
C GLN A 335 -0.46 -1.42 -4.34
N THR A 336 0.53 -0.99 -5.13
CA THR A 336 1.83 -1.67 -5.27
C THR A 336 2.99 -0.92 -4.64
N GLY A 337 2.87 0.39 -4.41
CA GLY A 337 3.88 1.22 -3.74
C GLY A 337 3.71 1.26 -2.22
N ASP A 338 4.77 1.64 -1.50
CA ASP A 338 4.77 1.78 -0.05
C ASP A 338 3.67 2.73 0.46
N LEU A 339 3.02 2.37 1.58
CA LEU A 339 2.02 3.19 2.26
C LEU A 339 2.63 4.47 2.84
N GLN A 340 3.88 4.41 3.27
CA GLN A 340 4.62 5.53 3.83
C GLN A 340 6.12 5.35 3.62
N GLU A 341 6.84 6.43 3.35
CA GLU A 341 8.29 6.45 3.24
C GLU A 341 8.86 7.62 4.06
N TRP A 342 9.97 7.39 4.75
CA TRP A 342 10.80 8.41 5.38
C TRP A 342 12.08 8.53 4.57
N LYS A 343 12.34 9.70 3.98
CA LYS A 343 13.46 9.95 3.05
C LYS A 343 14.43 10.99 3.60
N ASN A 344 15.70 10.93 3.18
CA ASN A 344 16.66 12.01 3.39
C ASN A 344 16.54 13.11 2.32
N SER A 345 17.35 14.18 2.42
CA SER A 345 17.36 15.30 1.47
C SER A 345 17.78 14.93 0.04
N SER A 346 18.34 13.73 -0.17
CA SER A 346 18.66 13.17 -1.49
C SER A 346 17.58 12.24 -2.03
N ASN A 347 16.39 12.21 -1.38
CA ASN A 347 15.27 11.31 -1.67
C ASN A 347 15.55 9.81 -1.46
N ALA A 348 16.63 9.43 -0.79
CA ALA A 348 16.86 8.04 -0.43
C ALA A 348 15.91 7.63 0.71
N VAL A 349 15.21 6.50 0.55
CA VAL A 349 14.33 5.92 1.56
C VAL A 349 15.18 5.38 2.72
N LEU A 350 14.98 5.93 3.91
CA LEU A 350 15.63 5.51 5.16
C LEU A 350 14.77 4.49 5.92
N ALA A 351 13.46 4.60 5.80
CA ALA A 351 12.47 3.64 6.28
C ALA A 351 11.20 3.72 5.43
N SER A 352 10.37 2.69 5.43
CA SER A 352 9.07 2.66 4.78
C SER A 352 8.09 1.69 5.45
N VAL A 353 6.82 1.78 5.08
CA VAL A 353 5.79 0.77 5.34
C VAL A 353 5.29 0.31 3.98
N SER A 354 5.45 -0.97 3.66
CA SER A 354 5.04 -1.52 2.37
C SER A 354 3.53 -1.49 2.17
N ALA A 355 3.06 -1.70 0.93
CA ALA A 355 1.64 -1.85 0.61
C ALA A 355 0.91 -2.92 1.46
N ALA A 356 1.64 -3.92 1.95
CA ALA A 356 1.13 -4.98 2.82
C ALA A 356 1.15 -4.61 4.32
N GLY A 357 1.57 -3.38 4.66
CA GLY A 357 1.73 -2.94 6.05
C GLY A 357 3.03 -3.41 6.72
N VAL A 358 4.01 -3.91 5.95
CA VAL A 358 5.31 -4.36 6.50
C VAL A 358 6.23 -3.16 6.64
N PHE A 359 6.64 -2.83 7.87
CA PHE A 359 7.63 -1.79 8.11
C PHE A 359 9.04 -2.29 7.72
N THR A 360 9.78 -1.46 6.99
CA THR A 360 11.18 -1.66 6.61
C THR A 360 11.96 -0.44 7.03
N GLY A 361 12.84 -0.53 8.03
CA GLY A 361 13.63 0.59 8.51
C GLY A 361 14.49 0.16 9.68
N VAL A 362 15.50 0.95 10.02
CA VAL A 362 16.31 0.66 11.21
C VAL A 362 15.49 1.04 12.45
N PHE A 363 14.82 0.06 13.05
CA PHE A 363 14.45 0.18 14.46
C PHE A 363 15.76 0.30 15.25
N SER A 364 16.06 1.50 15.74
CA SER A 364 17.07 1.67 16.77
C SER A 364 16.49 1.28 18.14
N ASP A 365 15.82 0.13 18.25
CA ASP A 365 15.28 -0.34 19.53
C ASP A 365 16.41 -0.57 20.55
N MET A 366 17.64 -0.70 20.05
CA MET A 366 18.86 -0.74 20.86
C MET A 366 19.69 0.55 20.71
N PRO A 367 19.91 1.29 21.81
CA PRO A 367 20.72 2.49 21.78
C PRO A 367 22.15 2.15 21.36
N LEU A 368 22.75 2.98 20.51
CA LEU A 368 24.16 2.87 20.19
C LEU A 368 24.98 3.04 21.48
N TRP A 369 26.01 2.21 21.62
CA TRP A 369 26.98 2.41 22.68
C TRP A 369 27.71 3.75 22.51
N THR A 370 27.94 4.46 23.61
CA THR A 370 28.72 5.71 23.64
C THR A 370 29.60 5.74 24.90
N THR A 371 30.71 6.48 24.84
CA THR A 371 31.65 6.60 25.96
C THR A 371 31.12 7.42 27.14
N SER A 372 30.15 8.31 26.90
CA SER A 372 29.66 9.30 27.88
C SER A 372 28.51 8.81 28.76
N VAL A 373 28.03 7.58 28.55
CA VAL A 373 26.90 7.00 29.30
C VAL A 373 27.40 5.91 30.26
N THR A 374 26.88 5.93 31.48
CA THR A 374 27.03 4.81 32.43
C THR A 374 25.89 3.82 32.22
N TYR A 375 26.25 2.57 31.93
CA TYR A 375 25.31 1.49 31.69
C TYR A 375 25.20 0.61 32.93
N ALA A 376 23.98 0.48 33.48
CA ALA A 376 23.71 -0.44 34.57
C ALA A 376 23.81 -1.91 34.11
N VAL A 377 23.99 -2.83 35.06
CA VAL A 377 23.94 -4.27 34.78
C VAL A 377 22.63 -4.64 34.09
N GLY A 378 22.70 -5.42 33.01
CA GLY A 378 21.56 -5.81 32.20
C GLY A 378 21.15 -4.80 31.12
N ALA A 379 21.68 -3.56 31.15
CA ALA A 379 21.47 -2.61 30.07
C ALA A 379 21.96 -3.19 28.74
N GLN A 380 21.22 -2.94 27.67
CA GLN A 380 21.56 -3.44 26.36
C GLN A 380 21.90 -2.29 25.41
N VAL A 381 22.91 -2.51 24.56
CA VAL A 381 23.39 -1.53 23.57
C VAL A 381 23.73 -2.21 22.26
N ARG A 382 23.73 -1.44 21.18
CA ARG A 382 24.31 -1.85 19.90
C ARG A 382 25.75 -1.36 19.79
N GLY A 383 26.67 -2.29 19.54
CA GLY A 383 28.08 -2.00 19.29
C GLY A 383 28.32 -1.37 17.91
N SER A 384 29.55 -0.91 17.67
CA SER A 384 29.98 -0.34 16.39
C SER A 384 29.97 -1.36 15.24
N ASP A 385 30.00 -2.66 15.57
CA ASP A 385 29.86 -3.79 14.66
C ASP A 385 28.39 -4.13 14.29
N GLY A 386 27.43 -3.41 14.88
CA GLY A 386 26.00 -3.60 14.67
C GLY A 386 25.38 -4.72 15.51
N ASN A 387 26.17 -5.44 16.29
CA ASN A 387 25.68 -6.51 17.18
C ASN A 387 25.21 -5.95 18.52
N TRP A 388 24.42 -6.76 19.21
CA TRP A 388 23.78 -6.39 20.46
C TRP A 388 24.55 -6.96 21.64
N TYR A 389 24.76 -6.12 22.64
CA TYR A 389 25.51 -6.46 23.84
C TYR A 389 24.69 -6.15 25.09
N ARG A 390 24.89 -6.96 26.13
CA ARG A 390 24.30 -6.80 27.45
C ARG A 390 25.41 -6.55 28.47
N CYS A 391 25.26 -5.45 29.22
CA CYS A 391 26.16 -5.04 30.27
C CYS A 391 26.16 -6.06 31.42
N GLN A 392 27.33 -6.56 31.84
CA GLN A 392 27.50 -7.50 32.94
C GLN A 392 27.84 -6.80 34.26
N THR A 393 28.51 -5.65 34.18
CA THR A 393 28.98 -4.87 35.33
C THR A 393 28.61 -3.42 35.08
N SER A 394 28.16 -2.70 36.12
CA SER A 394 27.84 -1.29 35.96
C SER A 394 29.09 -0.51 35.56
N GLN A 395 29.09 0.15 34.39
CA GLN A 395 30.30 0.75 33.83
C GLN A 395 30.03 1.84 32.79
N SER A 396 31.04 2.67 32.53
CA SER A 396 31.04 3.70 31.49
C SER A 396 32.37 3.63 30.72
N GLY A 397 32.35 3.95 29.42
CA GLY A 397 33.56 4.14 28.63
C GLY A 397 34.23 2.88 28.06
N ASN A 398 33.84 1.66 28.46
CA ASN A 398 34.36 0.44 27.82
C ASN A 398 33.52 0.06 26.58
N ASP A 399 34.18 -0.04 25.42
CA ASP A 399 33.55 -0.41 24.16
C ASP A 399 33.18 -1.92 24.13
N PRO A 400 31.90 -2.28 23.91
CA PRO A 400 31.46 -3.67 23.79
C PRO A 400 32.22 -4.49 22.73
N THR A 401 32.70 -3.83 21.68
CA THR A 401 33.42 -4.49 20.58
C THR A 401 34.88 -4.80 20.92
N ALA A 402 35.44 -4.12 21.92
CA ALA A 402 36.79 -4.36 22.43
C ALA A 402 36.82 -5.16 23.76
N ASP A 403 35.70 -5.22 24.50
CA ASP A 403 35.62 -5.89 25.79
C ASP A 403 35.75 -7.42 25.69
N ALA A 404 36.49 -8.05 26.59
CA ALA A 404 36.73 -9.50 26.59
C ALA A 404 35.76 -10.30 27.47
N GLY A 405 34.52 -9.81 27.67
CA GLY A 405 33.51 -10.50 28.47
C GLY A 405 33.39 -10.03 29.92
N GLY A 406 34.27 -9.13 30.36
CA GLY A 406 34.28 -8.61 31.73
C GLY A 406 33.15 -7.62 31.99
N ASN A 407 32.82 -6.79 31.00
CA ASN A 407 31.80 -5.76 31.14
C ASN A 407 30.63 -5.94 30.19
N TRP A 408 30.84 -6.59 29.04
CA TRP A 408 29.81 -6.79 28.02
C TRP A 408 29.79 -8.25 27.61
N LEU A 409 28.60 -8.79 27.37
CA LEU A 409 28.42 -10.06 26.67
C LEU A 409 27.52 -9.85 25.46
N PRO A 410 27.77 -10.53 24.33
CA PRO A 410 26.88 -10.48 23.18
C PRO A 410 25.54 -11.10 23.57
N SER A 411 24.44 -10.43 23.21
CA SER A 411 23.09 -10.93 23.40
C SER A 411 22.46 -11.36 22.08
N TYR A 412 22.71 -10.62 21.00
CA TYR A 412 22.15 -10.92 19.69
C TYR A 412 23.15 -10.58 18.57
N ILE A 413 23.38 -11.54 17.69
CA ILE A 413 24.37 -11.47 16.61
C ILE A 413 23.61 -11.37 15.29
N PHE A 414 23.60 -10.17 14.73
CA PHE A 414 22.96 -9.87 13.44
C PHE A 414 23.96 -9.97 12.30
N ASN A 415 25.17 -9.47 12.54
CA ASN A 415 26.28 -9.55 11.60
C ASN A 415 27.30 -10.51 12.19
N GLY A 416 27.71 -11.52 11.43
CA GLY A 416 28.84 -12.36 11.82
C GLY A 416 30.06 -11.50 12.17
N PHE A 417 30.80 -11.86 13.22
CA PHE A 417 32.00 -11.14 13.63
C PHE A 417 33.14 -12.09 13.99
N THR A 418 34.35 -11.53 14.04
CA THR A 418 35.59 -12.27 14.29
C THR A 418 36.10 -11.97 15.70
N LEU A 419 36.36 -13.04 16.47
CA LEU A 419 37.02 -12.99 17.76
C LEU A 419 38.48 -13.42 17.59
N ASN A 420 39.40 -12.47 17.79
CA ASN A 420 40.82 -12.76 17.72
C ASN A 420 41.32 -13.34 19.06
N VAL A 421 42.01 -14.48 18.98
CA VAL A 421 42.62 -15.18 20.12
C VAL A 421 44.13 -15.19 19.98
N GLY A 422 44.84 -14.86 21.06
CA GLY A 422 46.31 -14.90 21.12
C GLY A 422 46.88 -13.81 22.02
N SER A 423 48.21 -13.82 22.19
CA SER A 423 48.89 -12.78 22.96
C SER A 423 48.66 -11.40 22.35
N GLY A 424 48.18 -10.45 23.15
CA GLY A 424 47.84 -9.08 22.71
C GLY A 424 46.57 -8.96 21.88
N GLN A 425 45.79 -10.05 21.73
CA GLN A 425 44.47 -10.02 21.10
C GLN A 425 43.38 -9.77 22.14
N ARG A 426 42.13 -9.62 21.67
CA ARG A 426 40.95 -9.44 22.53
C ARG A 426 40.83 -10.56 23.57
N PHE A 427 41.09 -11.80 23.15
CA PHE A 427 41.09 -12.96 24.03
C PHE A 427 42.48 -13.61 24.05
N THR A 428 42.92 -14.07 25.21
CA THR A 428 44.21 -14.78 25.35
C THR A 428 44.06 -16.30 25.21
N THR A 429 42.86 -16.84 25.44
CA THR A 429 42.55 -18.27 25.35
C THR A 429 41.34 -18.53 24.47
N LEU A 430 41.31 -19.70 23.84
CA LEU A 430 40.20 -20.14 23.00
C LEU A 430 38.93 -20.35 23.83
N GLN A 431 39.06 -20.94 25.03
CA GLN A 431 37.94 -21.14 25.95
C GLN A 431 37.24 -19.82 26.31
N ALA A 432 37.99 -18.72 26.53
CA ALA A 432 37.41 -17.42 26.87
C ALA A 432 36.60 -16.84 25.70
N ALA A 433 37.14 -16.91 24.47
CA ALA A 433 36.43 -16.44 23.28
C ALA A 433 35.14 -17.24 23.00
N LEU A 434 35.16 -18.56 23.20
CA LEU A 434 33.98 -19.41 23.01
C LEU A 434 32.94 -19.22 24.12
N SER A 435 33.40 -19.01 25.36
CA SER A 435 32.50 -18.70 26.49
C SER A 435 31.82 -17.35 26.32
N PHE A 436 32.49 -16.38 25.71
CA PHE A 436 31.92 -15.08 25.35
C PHE A 436 30.70 -15.23 24.41
N LEU A 437 30.68 -16.24 23.54
CA LEU A 437 29.58 -16.51 22.62
C LEU A 437 28.43 -17.31 23.24
N ALA A 438 28.66 -17.98 24.38
CA ALA A 438 27.77 -19.02 24.90
C ALA A 438 26.33 -18.56 25.16
N ALA A 439 26.15 -17.29 25.57
CA ALA A 439 24.86 -16.70 25.92
C ALA A 439 24.20 -15.89 24.79
N ALA A 440 24.84 -15.79 23.63
CA ALA A 440 24.32 -15.01 22.51
C ALA A 440 23.32 -15.82 21.67
N PHE A 441 22.35 -15.14 21.09
CA PHE A 441 21.54 -15.67 19.99
C PHE A 441 22.09 -15.15 18.67
N ALA A 442 22.19 -15.99 17.65
CA ALA A 442 22.60 -15.56 16.31
C ALA A 442 21.43 -15.74 15.33
N VAL A 443 21.26 -14.75 14.44
CA VAL A 443 20.31 -14.92 13.33
C VAL A 443 20.77 -16.06 12.42
N ALA A 444 19.81 -16.73 11.77
CA ALA A 444 20.10 -17.83 10.86
C ALA A 444 21.17 -17.41 9.82
N ASN A 445 22.16 -18.29 9.60
CA ASN A 445 23.32 -18.10 8.71
C ASN A 445 24.38 -17.09 9.19
N SER A 446 24.24 -16.45 10.35
CA SER A 446 25.35 -15.67 10.92
C SER A 446 26.46 -16.59 11.41
N THR A 447 27.67 -16.31 10.96
CA THR A 447 28.88 -17.07 11.34
C THR A 447 29.71 -16.26 12.33
N CYS A 448 29.99 -16.85 13.49
CA CYS A 448 30.95 -16.33 14.46
C CYS A 448 32.29 -17.01 14.21
N THR A 449 33.30 -16.23 13.84
CA THR A 449 34.64 -16.76 13.58
C THR A 449 35.52 -16.53 14.79
N VAL A 450 36.15 -17.56 15.33
CA VAL A 450 37.22 -17.45 16.31
C VAL A 450 38.54 -17.62 15.56
N GLN A 451 39.23 -16.51 15.31
CA GLN A 451 40.50 -16.49 14.59
C GLN A 451 41.64 -16.59 15.59
N ILE A 452 42.40 -17.67 15.51
CA ILE A 452 43.50 -17.96 16.42
C ILE A 452 44.81 -17.47 15.79
N ALA A 453 45.59 -16.70 16.53
CA ALA A 453 46.92 -16.26 16.14
C ALA A 453 47.93 -17.42 16.25
N ASN A 454 49.03 -17.35 15.50
CA ASN A 454 50.08 -18.35 15.57
C ASN A 454 50.58 -18.57 17.00
N GLY A 455 50.70 -19.83 17.41
CA GLY A 455 51.13 -20.20 18.75
C GLY A 455 50.70 -21.60 19.13
N THR A 456 51.09 -21.96 20.35
CA THR A 456 50.71 -23.20 21.02
C THR A 456 49.78 -22.85 22.18
N TYR A 457 48.60 -23.45 22.20
CA TYR A 457 47.54 -23.21 23.17
C TYR A 457 47.30 -24.50 23.94
N THR A 458 47.65 -24.52 25.22
CA THR A 458 47.44 -25.68 26.09
C THR A 458 46.20 -25.41 26.94
N GLU A 459 45.06 -25.93 26.49
CA GLU A 459 43.77 -25.70 27.14
C GLU A 459 42.76 -26.80 26.80
N ASN A 460 41.74 -26.92 27.63
CA ASN A 460 40.58 -27.77 27.39
C ASN A 460 39.44 -26.87 26.94
N VAL A 461 38.79 -27.22 25.83
CA VAL A 461 37.94 -26.28 25.11
C VAL A 461 36.56 -26.87 24.92
N GLY A 462 35.60 -26.36 25.69
CA GLY A 462 34.18 -26.55 25.44
C GLY A 462 33.68 -25.52 24.43
N ILE A 463 33.14 -26.01 23.31
CA ILE A 463 32.57 -25.19 22.25
C ILE A 463 31.08 -25.02 22.54
N TYR A 464 30.73 -23.88 23.14
CA TYR A 464 29.35 -23.57 23.53
C TYR A 464 28.59 -22.74 22.48
N GLY A 465 29.25 -21.88 21.69
CA GLY A 465 28.70 -21.13 20.55
C GLY A 465 27.45 -20.25 20.80
N PRO A 466 27.01 -19.42 19.84
CA PRO A 466 25.72 -18.74 19.92
C PRO A 466 24.56 -19.70 19.58
N LEU A 467 23.38 -19.48 20.18
CA LEU A 467 22.18 -20.24 19.87
C LEU A 467 21.73 -19.91 18.44
N GLY A 468 21.52 -20.93 17.60
CA GLY A 468 21.02 -20.78 16.23
C GLY A 468 22.04 -20.31 15.18
N GLY A 469 23.32 -20.15 15.53
CA GLY A 469 24.37 -19.68 14.61
C GLY A 469 25.50 -20.68 14.40
N ASN A 470 26.34 -20.36 13.40
CA ASN A 470 27.51 -21.17 13.05
C ASN A 470 28.75 -20.68 13.83
N VAL A 471 29.59 -21.61 14.30
CA VAL A 471 30.89 -21.30 14.91
C VAL A 471 32.00 -21.82 14.01
N THR A 472 32.89 -20.93 13.57
CA THR A 472 34.10 -21.32 12.84
C THR A 472 35.32 -21.07 13.71
N ILE A 473 36.08 -22.11 14.04
CA ILE A 473 37.38 -21.98 14.71
C ILE A 473 38.46 -22.09 13.64
N GLN A 474 39.18 -20.99 13.43
CA GLN A 474 40.11 -20.84 12.32
C GLN A 474 41.52 -20.57 12.83
N GLY A 475 42.45 -21.42 12.44
CA GLY A 475 43.88 -21.19 12.62
C GLY A 475 44.49 -20.42 11.45
N ASN A 476 45.71 -20.78 11.06
CA ASN A 476 46.44 -20.08 10.01
C ASN A 476 46.25 -20.74 8.64
N VAL A 477 45.56 -20.03 7.75
CA VAL A 477 45.24 -20.47 6.37
C VAL A 477 46.47 -20.82 5.51
N LEU A 478 47.64 -20.28 5.85
CA LEU A 478 48.89 -20.54 5.12
C LEU A 478 49.62 -21.78 5.67
N ASN A 479 49.43 -22.12 6.94
CA ASN A 479 50.12 -23.24 7.59
C ASN A 479 49.39 -23.70 8.85
N THR A 480 48.81 -24.90 8.79
CA THR A 480 48.05 -25.53 9.89
C THR A 480 48.91 -25.85 11.11
N SER A 481 50.23 -25.99 10.95
CA SER A 481 51.18 -26.26 12.05
C SER A 481 51.49 -25.03 12.89
N SER A 482 51.18 -23.84 12.38
CA SER A 482 51.44 -22.57 13.07
C SER A 482 50.47 -22.30 14.22
N VAL A 483 49.34 -23.01 14.27
CA VAL A 483 48.38 -22.97 15.39
C VAL A 483 48.22 -24.39 15.93
N GLN A 484 48.75 -24.61 17.13
CA GLN A 484 48.68 -25.90 17.81
C GLN A 484 47.77 -25.80 19.04
N ILE A 485 46.76 -26.64 19.11
CA ILE A 485 45.91 -26.84 20.28
C ILE A 485 46.41 -28.13 20.96
N GLN A 486 46.96 -27.97 22.14
CA GLN A 486 47.51 -29.07 22.94
C GLN A 486 46.51 -29.47 24.03
N VAL A 487 46.00 -30.70 23.93
CA VAL A 487 45.07 -31.27 24.91
C VAL A 487 45.80 -31.45 26.25
N ALA A 488 45.33 -30.75 27.29
CA ALA A 488 45.92 -30.80 28.62
C ALA A 488 45.65 -32.16 29.29
N THR A 489 46.41 -32.48 30.35
CA THR A 489 46.30 -33.76 31.07
C THR A 489 44.90 -33.99 31.64
N SER A 490 44.42 -35.25 31.63
CA SER A 490 43.18 -35.74 32.28
C SER A 490 41.83 -35.23 31.73
N THR A 491 41.77 -34.82 30.47
CA THR A 491 40.59 -34.13 29.88
C THR A 491 40.55 -34.28 28.36
N GLU A 492 39.41 -33.99 27.74
CA GLU A 492 39.21 -33.94 26.30
C GLU A 492 39.74 -32.63 25.69
N GLY A 493 40.10 -32.66 24.40
CA GLY A 493 40.62 -31.50 23.68
C GLY A 493 39.55 -30.46 23.30
N LEU A 494 39.07 -30.56 22.07
CA LEU A 494 37.97 -29.75 21.55
C LEU A 494 36.66 -30.52 21.71
N HIS A 495 35.85 -30.13 22.69
CA HIS A 495 34.57 -30.76 23.00
C HIS A 495 33.42 -29.90 22.50
N ILE A 496 32.58 -30.44 21.61
CA ILE A 496 31.35 -29.78 21.17
C ILE A 496 30.30 -29.97 22.27
N ALA A 497 30.23 -28.99 23.16
CA ALA A 497 29.59 -29.12 24.48
C ALA A 497 28.10 -28.71 24.52
N ARG A 498 27.47 -28.45 23.37
CA ARG A 498 26.05 -28.10 23.28
C ARG A 498 25.39 -28.66 22.02
N ASP A 499 24.13 -29.10 22.17
CA ASP A 499 23.28 -29.55 21.06
C ASP A 499 22.92 -28.42 20.09
N GLY A 500 22.65 -28.79 18.84
CA GLY A 500 22.16 -27.89 17.81
C GLY A 500 23.19 -26.86 17.34
N LEU A 501 24.48 -27.14 17.54
CA LEU A 501 25.55 -26.31 17.01
C LEU A 501 25.95 -26.76 15.62
N SER A 502 26.33 -25.80 14.78
CA SER A 502 27.04 -26.05 13.52
C SER A 502 28.46 -25.50 13.66
N VAL A 503 29.44 -26.39 13.80
CA VAL A 503 30.83 -26.07 14.11
C VAL A 503 31.72 -26.39 12.92
N THR A 504 32.62 -25.48 12.56
CA THR A 504 33.69 -25.72 11.58
C THR A 504 35.05 -25.53 12.24
N LEU A 505 35.89 -26.55 12.17
CA LEU A 505 37.29 -26.51 12.59
C LEU A 505 38.18 -26.45 11.37
N GLN A 506 39.02 -25.42 11.26
CA GLN A 506 39.87 -25.29 10.08
C GLN A 506 41.26 -24.68 10.32
N TYR A 507 42.25 -25.24 9.63
CA TYR A 507 43.64 -24.79 9.65
C TYR A 507 44.32 -24.90 11.01
N LEU A 508 44.05 -26.00 11.72
CA LEU A 508 44.53 -26.26 13.09
C LEU A 508 45.37 -27.54 13.15
N THR A 509 46.30 -27.58 14.11
CA THR A 509 46.91 -28.82 14.58
C THR A 509 46.40 -29.12 15.99
N ILE A 510 45.85 -30.30 16.20
CA ILE A 510 45.35 -30.78 17.50
C ILE A 510 46.23 -31.94 17.93
N THR A 511 46.89 -31.81 19.07
CA THR A 511 47.83 -32.82 19.56
C THR A 511 47.78 -32.90 21.07
N LYS A 512 48.38 -33.92 21.67
CA LYS A 512 48.60 -33.92 23.11
C LYS A 512 49.76 -33.01 23.53
N VAL A 513 49.80 -32.67 24.82
CA VAL A 513 51.01 -32.18 25.46
C VAL A 513 52.08 -33.29 25.49
N THR A 514 53.32 -32.96 25.13
CA THR A 514 54.42 -33.93 25.15
C THR A 514 54.59 -34.54 26.55
N GLY A 515 54.62 -35.87 26.62
CA GLY A 515 54.75 -36.60 27.89
C GLY A 515 53.45 -36.80 28.68
N SER A 516 52.31 -36.30 28.20
CA SER A 516 51.01 -36.57 28.83
C SER A 516 50.47 -37.96 28.50
N SER A 517 49.51 -38.42 29.32
CA SER A 517 48.60 -39.52 28.97
C SER A 517 47.91 -39.22 27.63
N LEU A 518 47.49 -40.29 26.96
CA LEU A 518 46.66 -40.18 25.75
C LEU A 518 45.26 -39.71 26.16
N ASN A 519 44.81 -38.62 25.55
CA ASN A 519 43.49 -38.01 25.74
C ASN A 519 42.81 -37.87 24.38
N ASP A 520 41.50 -37.64 24.36
CA ASP A 520 40.76 -37.51 23.10
C ASP A 520 40.92 -36.11 22.50
N GLY A 521 41.05 -36.04 21.18
CA GLY A 521 41.34 -34.82 20.42
C GLY A 521 40.12 -33.95 20.20
N VAL A 522 39.25 -34.38 19.27
CA VAL A 522 37.97 -33.73 18.99
C VAL A 522 36.86 -34.66 19.45
N VAL A 523 35.96 -34.17 20.30
CA VAL A 523 34.88 -34.95 20.90
C VAL A 523 33.53 -34.30 20.60
N MET A 524 32.58 -35.07 20.13
CA MET A 524 31.18 -34.66 19.95
C MET A 524 30.23 -35.73 20.47
N ASP A 525 29.62 -35.44 21.61
CA ASP A 525 28.58 -36.23 22.27
C ASP A 525 27.21 -35.53 22.23
N THR A 526 27.09 -34.50 21.41
CA THR A 526 25.89 -33.68 21.24
C THR A 526 25.28 -33.84 19.85
N PHE A 527 23.97 -33.60 19.72
CA PHE A 527 23.26 -33.61 18.44
C PHE A 527 23.58 -32.34 17.64
N SER A 528 24.80 -32.30 17.11
CA SER A 528 25.38 -31.16 16.41
C SER A 528 25.99 -31.58 15.07
N ASP A 529 26.27 -30.58 14.23
CA ASP A 529 26.96 -30.76 12.94
C ASP A 529 28.40 -30.23 13.07
N LEU A 530 29.38 -31.06 12.71
CA LEU A 530 30.80 -30.75 12.80
C LEU A 530 31.50 -30.91 11.45
N THR A 531 32.11 -29.85 10.95
CA THR A 531 32.99 -29.89 9.78
C THR A 531 34.44 -29.77 10.22
N ILE A 532 35.30 -30.69 9.80
CA ILE A 532 36.76 -30.60 10.00
C ILE A 532 37.41 -30.45 8.63
N SER A 533 38.18 -29.38 8.43
CA SER A 533 38.79 -29.06 7.14
C SER A 533 40.20 -28.52 7.29
N ASN A 534 41.18 -29.02 6.52
CA ASN A 534 42.56 -28.50 6.59
C ASN A 534 43.15 -28.61 8.01
N CYS A 535 42.95 -29.75 8.67
CA CYS A 535 43.40 -29.96 10.05
C CYS A 535 44.33 -31.17 10.18
N ALA A 536 45.25 -31.09 11.13
CA ALA A 536 46.10 -32.20 11.55
C ALA A 536 45.72 -32.61 12.98
N VAL A 537 45.48 -33.89 13.23
CA VAL A 537 45.17 -34.45 14.55
C VAL A 537 46.18 -35.53 14.85
N SER A 538 46.89 -35.47 15.98
CA SER A 538 47.94 -36.45 16.24
C SER A 538 48.25 -36.76 17.70
N ASN A 539 48.79 -37.96 17.92
CA ASN A 539 49.35 -38.41 19.21
C ASN A 539 48.34 -38.45 20.37
N LEU A 540 47.08 -38.80 20.10
CA LEU A 540 45.96 -38.76 21.04
C LEU A 540 45.43 -40.18 21.36
N ALA A 541 44.54 -40.33 22.35
CA ALA A 541 43.86 -41.61 22.59
C ALA A 541 42.91 -41.90 21.43
N VAL A 542 41.93 -41.03 21.24
CA VAL A 542 41.14 -40.94 20.02
C VAL A 542 41.42 -39.61 19.33
N GLY A 543 41.71 -39.63 18.02
CA GLY A 543 41.86 -38.39 17.25
C GLY A 543 40.55 -37.62 17.14
N VAL A 544 39.53 -38.26 16.58
CA VAL A 544 38.16 -37.74 16.48
C VAL A 544 37.18 -38.76 17.03
N TYR A 545 36.40 -38.37 18.03
CA TYR A 545 35.45 -39.22 18.73
C TYR A 545 34.03 -38.64 18.64
N ILE A 546 33.14 -39.35 17.94
CA ILE A 546 31.77 -38.89 17.70
C ILE A 546 30.78 -39.94 18.22
N THR A 547 29.93 -39.57 19.18
CA THR A 547 28.89 -40.44 19.72
C THR A 547 27.48 -39.93 19.41
N ALA A 548 27.32 -38.63 19.10
CA ALA A 548 26.06 -38.08 18.59
C ALA A 548 26.30 -37.10 17.45
N GLY A 549 25.24 -36.83 16.67
CA GLY A 549 25.29 -35.86 15.57
C GLY A 549 25.97 -36.37 14.28
N ARG A 550 26.47 -35.41 13.49
CA ARG A 550 27.09 -35.67 12.18
C ARG A 550 28.42 -34.95 12.07
N CYS A 551 29.45 -35.65 11.61
CA CYS A 551 30.73 -35.03 11.31
C CYS A 551 31.16 -35.27 9.86
N GLU A 552 31.56 -34.21 9.17
CA GLU A 552 32.13 -34.26 7.84
C GLU A 552 33.59 -33.81 7.87
N MET A 553 34.49 -34.63 7.33
CA MET A 553 35.91 -34.33 7.19
C MET A 553 36.23 -34.11 5.71
N VAL A 554 36.70 -32.92 5.35
CA VAL A 554 36.92 -32.48 3.96
C VAL A 554 38.30 -31.86 3.78
N ASN A 555 38.73 -31.70 2.52
CA ASN A 555 40.01 -31.10 2.16
C ASN A 555 41.21 -31.80 2.84
N ALA A 556 42.32 -31.10 3.08
CA ALA A 556 43.51 -31.75 3.63
C ALA A 556 43.28 -32.17 5.10
N ILE A 557 43.24 -33.46 5.39
CA ILE A 557 43.10 -33.96 6.77
C ILE A 557 44.23 -34.96 7.04
N SER A 558 44.91 -34.82 8.17
CA SER A 558 45.85 -35.84 8.65
C SER A 558 45.51 -36.28 10.06
N ILE A 559 45.35 -37.59 10.28
CA ILE A 559 45.08 -38.17 11.59
C ILE A 559 46.14 -39.24 11.84
N SER A 560 47.01 -39.03 12.82
CA SER A 560 48.17 -39.92 13.01
C SER A 560 48.70 -40.12 14.43
N GLY A 561 49.27 -41.29 14.69
CA GLY A 561 49.87 -41.59 15.98
C GLY A 561 48.88 -41.72 17.14
N CYS A 562 47.58 -41.84 16.86
CA CYS A 562 46.55 -42.03 17.87
C CYS A 562 46.33 -43.52 18.21
N SER A 563 45.80 -43.86 19.39
CA SER A 563 45.37 -45.26 19.64
C SER A 563 44.21 -45.65 18.73
N ASN A 564 43.26 -44.73 18.52
CA ASN A 564 42.26 -44.80 17.46
C ASN A 564 42.27 -43.46 16.69
N GLY A 565 42.26 -43.50 15.35
CA GLY A 565 42.21 -42.28 14.54
C GLY A 565 40.83 -41.63 14.62
N VAL A 566 39.82 -42.28 14.03
CA VAL A 566 38.41 -41.85 14.05
C VAL A 566 37.56 -42.92 14.71
N VAL A 567 36.73 -42.55 15.69
CA VAL A 567 35.80 -43.44 16.38
C VAL A 567 34.39 -42.89 16.26
N VAL A 568 33.45 -43.75 15.88
CA VAL A 568 32.01 -43.42 15.82
C VAL A 568 31.20 -44.46 16.57
N GLN A 569 30.29 -43.98 17.42
CA GLN A 569 29.43 -44.83 18.25
C GLN A 569 27.99 -44.29 18.33
N GLU A 570 27.13 -45.02 19.02
CA GLU A 570 25.77 -44.61 19.45
C GLU A 570 24.86 -44.07 18.34
N GLY A 571 25.03 -44.56 17.11
CA GLY A 571 24.23 -44.16 15.95
C GLY A 571 24.67 -42.85 15.29
N ALA A 572 25.81 -42.27 15.68
CA ALA A 572 26.36 -41.11 14.99
C ALA A 572 26.87 -41.43 13.56
N HIS A 573 27.10 -40.37 12.80
CA HIS A 573 27.53 -40.46 11.41
C HIS A 573 28.80 -39.65 11.16
N VAL A 574 29.81 -40.28 10.58
CA VAL A 574 30.99 -39.58 10.03
C VAL A 574 31.10 -39.81 8.53
N LEU A 575 31.38 -38.75 7.79
CA LEU A 575 31.75 -38.80 6.38
C LEU A 575 33.16 -38.22 6.21
N ILE A 576 34.11 -39.04 5.75
CA ILE A 576 35.42 -38.60 5.31
C ILE A 576 35.36 -38.47 3.79
N ASN A 577 35.32 -37.23 3.29
CA ASN A 577 35.14 -36.89 1.89
C ASN A 577 36.32 -36.08 1.38
N SER A 578 37.46 -36.74 1.19
CA SER A 578 38.66 -36.07 0.69
C SER A 578 39.68 -37.04 0.12
N SER A 579 40.12 -36.74 -1.11
CA SER A 579 41.25 -37.41 -1.77
C SER A 579 42.59 -37.18 -1.05
N SER A 580 42.66 -36.16 -0.21
CA SER A 580 43.87 -35.73 0.50
C SER A 580 43.84 -36.11 1.98
N ALA A 581 42.80 -36.81 2.44
CA ALA A 581 42.73 -37.32 3.80
C ALA A 581 43.74 -38.47 4.00
N THR A 582 44.54 -38.37 5.06
CA THR A 582 45.56 -39.37 5.44
C THR A 582 45.31 -39.83 6.87
N ILE A 583 45.00 -41.11 7.06
CA ILE A 583 44.75 -41.72 8.37
C ILE A 583 45.83 -42.77 8.59
N SER A 584 46.88 -42.41 9.33
CA SER A 584 48.11 -43.17 9.32
C SER A 584 48.76 -43.40 10.68
N SER A 585 49.46 -44.53 10.81
CA SER A 585 50.25 -44.82 12.02
C SER A 585 49.44 -44.79 13.32
N ASN A 586 48.12 -45.04 13.26
CA ASN A 586 47.27 -45.19 14.45
C ASN A 586 47.24 -46.65 14.89
N GLY A 587 46.72 -46.93 16.09
CA GLY A 587 46.36 -48.28 16.49
C GLY A 587 45.29 -48.85 15.55
N ILE A 588 44.12 -48.21 15.55
CA ILE A 588 43.07 -48.42 14.57
C ILE A 588 42.88 -47.12 13.79
N GLY A 589 42.86 -47.16 12.46
CA GLY A 589 42.66 -45.97 11.64
C GLY A 589 41.25 -45.40 11.81
N VAL A 590 40.24 -46.19 11.47
CA VAL A 590 38.82 -45.84 11.59
C VAL A 590 38.07 -46.96 12.29
N ASN A 591 37.21 -46.61 13.25
CA ASN A 591 36.60 -47.54 14.19
C ASN A 591 35.11 -47.23 14.41
N ALA A 592 34.23 -48.07 13.87
CA ALA A 592 32.78 -48.04 14.13
C ALA A 592 32.35 -49.24 15.00
N THR A 593 33.13 -49.59 16.03
CA THR A 593 33.01 -50.93 16.65
C THR A 593 31.90 -51.03 17.71
N ILE A 594 31.28 -49.93 18.14
CA ILE A 594 30.35 -49.92 19.27
C ILE A 594 29.03 -49.20 18.90
N ILE A 595 27.92 -49.94 18.90
CA ILE A 595 26.52 -49.46 18.86
C ILE A 595 26.18 -48.62 17.62
N ASN A 596 25.92 -49.26 16.48
CA ASN A 596 25.24 -48.68 15.30
C ASN A 596 25.86 -47.41 14.66
N GLY A 597 27.07 -47.01 15.05
CA GLY A 597 27.79 -45.90 14.41
C GLY A 597 28.08 -46.19 12.94
N SER A 598 28.04 -45.16 12.09
CA SER A 598 28.32 -45.34 10.65
C SER A 598 29.37 -44.37 10.14
N ILE A 599 30.25 -44.90 9.28
CA ILE A 599 31.36 -44.15 8.70
C ILE A 599 31.38 -44.37 7.19
N GLY A 600 31.26 -43.28 6.44
CA GLY A 600 31.54 -43.25 5.01
C GLY A 600 32.94 -42.70 4.75
N ILE A 601 33.69 -43.33 3.85
CA ILE A 601 35.02 -42.89 3.44
C ILE A 601 35.06 -42.85 1.92
N ILE A 602 35.37 -41.68 1.37
CA ILE A 602 35.48 -41.43 -0.07
C ILE A 602 36.90 -40.92 -0.33
N SER A 603 37.67 -41.72 -1.07
CA SER A 603 39.00 -41.37 -1.58
C SER A 603 40.10 -41.10 -0.55
N ALA A 604 40.08 -41.66 0.66
CA ALA A 604 41.16 -41.44 1.64
C ALA A 604 42.36 -42.41 1.49
N GLY A 605 43.52 -42.01 2.03
CA GLY A 605 44.67 -42.89 2.27
C GLY A 605 44.69 -43.41 3.72
N ILE A 606 44.62 -44.72 3.91
CA ILE A 606 44.68 -45.38 5.22
C ILE A 606 45.96 -46.21 5.29
N THR A 607 46.94 -45.77 6.10
CA THR A 607 48.32 -46.24 5.95
C THR A 607 48.99 -46.62 7.26
N SER A 608 49.67 -47.77 7.32
CA SER A 608 50.54 -48.15 8.44
C SER A 608 49.85 -48.18 9.82
N ASN A 609 48.54 -48.41 9.89
CA ASN A 609 47.85 -48.58 11.17
C ASN A 609 48.20 -49.95 11.77
N THR A 610 48.52 -49.99 13.08
CA THR A 610 49.21 -51.11 13.73
C THR A 610 48.30 -52.28 14.09
N THR A 611 46.98 -52.06 14.14
CA THR A 611 45.98 -53.10 14.39
C THR A 611 45.05 -53.23 13.18
N TYR A 612 44.24 -52.21 12.90
CA TYR A 612 43.27 -52.21 11.79
C TYR A 612 43.32 -50.91 11.00
N GLY A 613 43.19 -50.97 9.67
CA GLY A 613 42.94 -49.80 8.83
C GLY A 613 41.53 -49.25 9.10
N VAL A 614 40.52 -50.09 8.83
CA VAL A 614 39.13 -49.87 9.23
C VAL A 614 38.59 -51.04 10.06
N ALA A 615 37.75 -50.74 11.05
CA ALA A 615 37.09 -51.72 11.89
C ALA A 615 35.59 -51.40 12.05
N ALA A 616 34.74 -52.43 11.98
CA ALA A 616 33.30 -52.34 12.26
C ALA A 616 32.88 -53.41 13.28
N GLY A 617 31.96 -53.06 14.19
CA GLY A 617 31.55 -53.91 15.32
C GLY A 617 30.05 -53.95 15.50
N ILE A 618 29.56 -53.95 16.75
CA ILE A 618 28.15 -54.23 17.07
C ILE A 618 27.19 -53.27 16.34
N GLY A 619 26.61 -53.73 15.23
CA GLY A 619 25.72 -52.96 14.34
C GLY A 619 26.40 -51.82 13.56
N GLY A 620 27.71 -51.63 13.75
CA GLY A 620 28.46 -50.56 13.13
C GLY A 620 28.73 -50.80 11.65
N LYS A 621 28.81 -49.72 10.87
CA LYS A 621 28.96 -49.79 9.41
C LYS A 621 30.09 -48.91 8.93
N VAL A 622 30.99 -49.46 8.13
CA VAL A 622 32.03 -48.69 7.44
C VAL A 622 31.91 -48.92 5.94
N SER A 623 31.71 -47.86 5.17
CA SER A 623 31.65 -47.90 3.71
C SER A 623 32.86 -47.18 3.12
N CYS A 624 33.69 -47.89 2.38
CA CYS A 624 34.88 -47.38 1.73
C CYS A 624 34.67 -47.31 0.22
N ASN A 625 34.76 -46.13 -0.37
CA ASN A 625 34.75 -45.90 -1.81
C ASN A 625 36.09 -45.30 -2.25
N SER A 626 36.79 -45.97 -3.17
CA SER A 626 38.06 -45.48 -3.75
C SER A 626 39.16 -45.23 -2.70
N VAL A 627 39.12 -45.93 -1.58
CA VAL A 627 40.09 -45.80 -0.48
C VAL A 627 41.35 -46.60 -0.78
N THR A 628 42.52 -46.02 -0.51
CA THR A 628 43.82 -46.70 -0.65
C THR A 628 44.32 -47.16 0.72
N PHE A 629 44.46 -48.48 0.90
CA PHE A 629 45.00 -49.11 2.09
C PHE A 629 46.45 -49.49 1.86
N THR A 630 47.39 -48.89 2.60
CA THR A 630 48.82 -49.18 2.46
C THR A 630 49.39 -49.69 3.77
N SER A 631 49.94 -50.91 3.80
CA SER A 631 50.80 -51.37 4.91
C SER A 631 50.16 -51.40 6.31
N ASN A 632 48.83 -51.48 6.40
CA ASN A 632 48.12 -51.73 7.67
C ASN A 632 48.34 -53.18 8.12
N ALA A 633 48.37 -53.44 9.43
CA ALA A 633 48.50 -54.81 9.96
C ALA A 633 47.36 -55.70 9.49
N THR A 634 46.13 -55.19 9.58
CA THR A 634 44.95 -55.71 8.89
C THR A 634 44.21 -54.55 8.26
N ALA A 635 43.89 -54.62 6.97
CA ALA A 635 43.29 -53.49 6.26
C ALA A 635 41.84 -53.26 6.69
N CYS A 636 41.04 -54.33 6.76
CA CYS A 636 39.64 -54.26 7.16
C CYS A 636 39.28 -55.39 8.12
N TYR A 637 38.57 -55.04 9.19
CA TYR A 637 38.10 -55.98 10.20
C TYR A 637 36.62 -55.76 10.54
N ALA A 638 35.83 -56.85 10.60
CA ALA A 638 34.44 -56.79 11.01
C ALA A 638 34.13 -57.82 12.12
N VAL A 639 33.45 -57.42 13.18
CA VAL A 639 33.15 -58.27 14.34
C VAL A 639 31.70 -58.10 14.79
N SER A 640 31.12 -59.12 15.43
CA SER A 640 29.85 -59.03 16.18
C SER A 640 28.70 -58.32 15.43
N GLY A 641 28.48 -58.66 14.16
CA GLY A 641 27.43 -58.08 13.31
C GLY A 641 27.80 -56.77 12.61
N GLY A 642 29.06 -56.34 12.69
CA GLY A 642 29.57 -55.18 11.94
C GLY A 642 29.68 -55.44 10.45
N ASP A 643 29.58 -54.38 9.65
CA ASP A 643 29.62 -54.44 8.18
C ASP A 643 30.68 -53.47 7.65
N VAL A 644 31.65 -54.00 6.91
CA VAL A 644 32.59 -53.23 6.11
C VAL A 644 32.28 -53.48 4.63
N SER A 645 31.87 -52.44 3.92
CA SER A 645 31.63 -52.45 2.48
C SER A 645 32.74 -51.72 1.74
N LEU A 646 33.25 -52.32 0.67
CA LEU A 646 34.36 -51.80 -0.13
C LEU A 646 33.87 -51.57 -1.57
N SER A 647 34.36 -50.53 -2.23
CA SER A 647 34.05 -50.27 -3.65
C SER A 647 35.21 -49.49 -4.27
N GLY A 648 35.86 -50.03 -5.29
CA GLY A 648 37.00 -49.35 -5.95
C GLY A 648 38.23 -49.14 -5.05
N CYS A 649 38.34 -49.85 -3.93
CA CYS A 649 39.46 -49.73 -3.00
C CYS A 649 40.73 -50.38 -3.53
N THR A 650 41.89 -49.81 -3.20
CA THR A 650 43.22 -50.34 -3.54
C THR A 650 43.93 -50.82 -2.29
N PHE A 651 44.58 -51.99 -2.34
CA PHE A 651 45.32 -52.57 -1.22
C PHE A 651 46.78 -52.79 -1.63
N THR A 652 47.70 -52.14 -0.92
CA THR A 652 49.15 -52.27 -1.10
C THR A 652 49.77 -52.77 0.19
N THR A 653 50.53 -53.87 0.12
CA THR A 653 51.15 -54.54 1.27
C THR A 653 52.64 -54.23 1.32
N ASN A 654 53.22 -54.16 2.54
CA ASN A 654 54.67 -54.09 2.73
C ASN A 654 55.39 -55.43 2.46
N THR A 655 54.65 -56.52 2.22
CA THR A 655 55.20 -57.86 2.00
C THR A 655 55.02 -58.27 0.54
N THR A 656 56.13 -58.69 -0.07
CA THR A 656 56.31 -58.87 -1.51
C THR A 656 55.65 -60.12 -2.12
N ASN A 657 54.91 -60.93 -1.37
CA ASN A 657 54.68 -62.32 -1.83
C ASN A 657 53.24 -62.86 -1.88
N TYR A 658 52.19 -62.16 -1.45
CA TYR A 658 50.81 -62.63 -1.67
C TYR A 658 49.83 -61.47 -1.84
N SER A 659 48.93 -61.61 -2.82
CA SER A 659 47.82 -60.68 -3.07
C SER A 659 46.48 -61.42 -2.99
N PRO A 660 45.59 -61.08 -2.05
CA PRO A 660 45.86 -60.24 -0.88
C PRO A 660 46.80 -60.94 0.12
N ALA A 661 47.60 -60.18 0.86
CA ALA A 661 48.48 -60.76 1.89
C ALA A 661 47.64 -61.41 3.01
N LEU A 662 48.24 -62.38 3.70
CA LEU A 662 47.67 -62.94 4.94
C LEU A 662 47.28 -61.79 5.89
N ASN A 663 46.08 -61.86 6.49
CA ASN A 663 45.50 -60.83 7.38
C ASN A 663 45.08 -59.51 6.72
N THR A 664 44.91 -59.43 5.40
CA THR A 664 44.35 -58.21 4.76
C THR A 664 42.91 -57.95 5.23
N PHE A 665 42.11 -59.02 5.33
CA PHE A 665 40.72 -58.98 5.78
C PHE A 665 40.53 -59.92 6.96
N GLY A 666 39.80 -59.49 7.99
CA GLY A 666 39.39 -60.35 9.10
C GLY A 666 37.91 -60.20 9.40
N ASN A 667 37.25 -61.31 9.73
CA ASN A 667 35.89 -61.31 10.24
C ASN A 667 35.73 -62.25 11.43
N ASN A 668 35.01 -61.81 12.45
CA ASN A 668 34.63 -62.65 13.59
C ASN A 668 33.17 -62.39 13.96
N GLY A 669 32.26 -63.08 13.28
CA GLY A 669 30.82 -62.83 13.40
C GLY A 669 30.36 -61.51 12.77
N GLY A 670 31.20 -60.84 11.97
CA GLY A 670 30.86 -59.67 11.14
C GLY A 670 31.00 -59.96 9.64
N LEU A 671 30.75 -58.95 8.82
CA LEU A 671 30.80 -59.02 7.36
C LEU A 671 31.82 -58.02 6.80
N VAL A 672 32.73 -58.50 5.97
CA VAL A 672 33.53 -57.68 5.06
C VAL A 672 33.15 -58.07 3.65
N ARG A 673 32.73 -57.10 2.84
CA ARG A 673 32.25 -57.30 1.46
C ARG A 673 32.77 -56.21 0.53
N GLY A 674 32.96 -56.51 -0.75
CA GLY A 674 33.53 -55.57 -1.72
C GLY A 674 33.32 -56.00 -3.15
#